data_AF-A0A8J7R188-F1
#
_entry.id   AF-A0A8J7R188-F1
#
_cell.length_a   1.000
_cell.length_b   1.000
_cell.length_c   1.000
_cell.angle_alpha   90.00
_cell.angle_beta   90.00
_cell.angle_gamma   90.00
#
_symmetry.space_group_name_H-M   'P 1'
#
loop_
_entity.id
_entity.type
_entity.pdbx_description
1 polymer ?
#
loop_
_entity_poly.entity_id
_entity_poly.type
_entity_poly.pdbx_seq_one_letter_code
_entity_poly.pdbx_strand_id
1 'polypeptide(L)'
;MKRLPILFTALWMLLAATSGAEAGPVAAAIGAVAGLLAKGGIAGFLIKTAIGLALNFVGSLIMKAMAPKEEPRGVNLQIQMGDDKPSGVIVGKYATAGRRKYIGVWGEVGQTPNAFVTDVIEVSNMPNGAGPAGIVSLWVNDELVEVLWGEPDPEGRGFPIAQYRDSKDQHHLWIRFLDGYQSEADPFLLAKFGTHPERPFLPTMIGRGCQVLIVTARYDSEGLFTNGLPQIVVEPQPIPLYDPRKDSSIGGSGSHRWGNVATYERSQNNAVIIYNIIRGLYYQGEWVFGGQNLGAHRLPTSSWFASMNECDRAIALAEGGTAPQFRSGYEILSDHEPLDVIEKFRLGCSGRITENGGLFKMLVGAPGAAVYSFTDDDIVITEGQTFAPFPTIDQTFNAIEATYPEPRERWAMKDAPRTDDAEMRASDAGKNLPFSVAFEAVPFPTQVQVLARTMLKDGRRFRVHVIVLPPDARPLEPNDVVAWTSKRNGYIDKDFIVESKDNLRNLCVQVTLREMDPTDYDWSSSFQKPVSVGWLGPIRPDTQLMTGWAVEPAIIYDSNNVPRRASMKVSCAPDLDDVRSVWVQVRHVASQQVVFDSDASAYAPPYAWLLDGNFLPNEDYEARGKYVPYSTRPTEWSAWLAVRTPDIRLTDRDVYLPGMLAEIQQHIQRMTEFATTGSRAAIERIRQLMLDEENEASSNFIDRKVIREEVELKIEDTRAFVGESIILAIGPDGVITAVLNEMSAEFETGLATVEQLVQTEVTRINGEIVATAQSIDVLEAHVDDVSASINIRATATAGGPAGGARYAVQVKHGSGENFVSSSLFLEATSGGLGYAGFVADRFYIANPTSVGSKFTPFVFQDGVMRVNAAVLASLIVGEIDAINIKAHSITTDQLKVGGVDTTALALQAATTASVVANSGSVSGGGWSTACQTSVSMAVGGTLFVLFTCRVDVTSTDGSAFASIVARILINGAEYMQVVAGQSSGGNNISGGSFSFVFPIPVGSGTFTVALQFSTTASTGASASASYSRLGVFGVKR
;
A
#
# COMPACT_ATOMS: atom_id res chain seq x y z
N MET A 1 41.01 47.91 -43.68
CA MET A 1 42.45 47.57 -43.75
C MET A 1 43.42 48.78 -43.59
N LYS A 2 43.04 49.92 -42.99
CA LYS A 2 43.97 51.07 -42.77
C LYS A 2 44.39 51.32 -41.31
N ARG A 3 43.92 50.53 -40.33
CA ARG A 3 44.23 50.69 -38.89
C ARG A 3 45.24 49.68 -38.34
N LEU A 4 45.57 48.63 -39.11
CA LEU A 4 46.51 47.58 -38.72
C LEU A 4 47.98 48.06 -38.67
N PRO A 5 48.47 48.92 -39.59
CA PRO A 5 49.85 49.38 -39.55
C PRO A 5 50.14 50.25 -38.31
N ILE A 6 49.18 51.09 -37.90
CA ILE A 6 49.33 52.02 -36.77
C ILE A 6 49.45 51.25 -35.44
N LEU A 7 48.67 50.18 -35.28
CA LEU A 7 48.76 49.28 -34.13
C LEU A 7 50.09 48.52 -34.08
N PHE A 8 50.63 48.13 -35.25
CA PHE A 8 51.92 47.45 -35.33
C PHE A 8 53.09 48.39 -34.98
N THR A 9 53.05 49.64 -35.44
CA THR A 9 54.08 50.64 -35.09
C THR A 9 54.01 51.07 -33.63
N ALA A 10 52.82 51.17 -33.05
CA ALA A 10 52.64 51.48 -31.62
C ALA A 10 53.16 50.35 -30.71
N LEU A 11 52.93 49.08 -31.09
CA LEU A 11 53.46 47.93 -30.37
C LEU A 11 54.99 47.83 -30.47
N TRP A 12 55.55 48.19 -31.63
CA TRP A 12 57.00 48.24 -31.84
C TRP A 12 57.69 49.33 -31.02
N MET A 13 57.07 50.52 -30.89
CA MET A 13 57.61 51.58 -30.03
C MET A 13 57.51 51.26 -28.54
N LEU A 14 56.49 50.50 -28.12
CA LEU A 14 56.35 50.06 -26.72
C LEU A 14 57.43 49.04 -26.32
N LEU A 15 57.82 48.16 -27.25
CA LEU A 15 58.85 47.13 -27.04
C LEU A 15 60.29 47.67 -27.10
N ALA A 16 60.51 48.80 -27.76
CA ALA A 16 61.84 49.42 -27.89
C ALA A 16 62.23 50.29 -26.67
N ALA A 17 61.32 50.54 -25.72
CA ALA A 17 61.49 51.54 -24.67
C ALA A 17 61.80 51.01 -23.25
N THR A 18 62.13 49.73 -23.06
CA THR A 18 62.42 49.19 -21.71
C THR A 18 63.83 48.62 -21.60
N SER A 19 64.78 49.46 -21.22
CA SER A 19 66.01 49.08 -20.52
C SER A 19 65.82 49.35 -19.02
N GLY A 20 66.11 48.36 -18.17
CA GLY A 20 66.07 48.51 -16.72
C GLY A 20 65.17 47.48 -16.03
N ALA A 21 65.77 46.70 -15.13
CA ALA A 21 65.15 45.61 -14.40
C ALA A 21 64.17 46.09 -13.32
N GLU A 22 62.92 45.61 -13.36
CA GLU A 22 62.05 45.44 -12.18
C GLU A 22 61.14 44.22 -12.37
N ALA A 23 61.09 43.36 -11.35
CA ALA A 23 60.21 42.20 -11.29
C ALA A 23 58.81 42.67 -10.85
N GLY A 24 57.83 42.68 -11.77
CA GLY A 24 56.50 43.21 -11.45
C GLY A 24 55.32 42.82 -12.34
N PRO A 25 55.45 42.62 -13.68
CA PRO A 25 54.27 42.29 -14.51
C PRO A 25 54.37 40.99 -15.33
N VAL A 26 55.02 39.93 -14.82
CA VAL A 26 55.07 38.61 -15.50
C VAL A 26 53.75 37.81 -15.36
N ALA A 27 52.87 38.16 -14.42
CA ALA A 27 51.57 37.48 -14.25
C ALA A 27 50.47 38.00 -15.20
N ALA A 28 50.57 39.23 -15.74
CA ALA A 28 49.54 39.83 -16.58
C ALA A 28 49.72 39.57 -18.10
N ALA A 29 50.90 39.09 -18.52
CA ALA A 29 51.19 38.79 -19.93
C ALA A 29 50.94 37.31 -20.32
N ILE A 30 50.70 36.42 -19.34
CA ILE A 30 50.39 35.00 -19.59
C ILE A 30 48.90 34.83 -20.00
N GLY A 31 48.01 35.73 -19.57
CA GLY A 31 46.59 35.70 -19.93
C GLY A 31 46.27 36.13 -21.37
N ALA A 32 47.19 36.79 -22.08
CA ALA A 32 46.96 37.32 -23.43
C ALA A 32 47.52 36.42 -24.56
N VAL A 33 48.21 35.32 -24.23
CA VAL A 33 48.79 34.39 -25.21
C VAL A 33 47.88 33.16 -25.45
N ALA A 34 46.93 32.87 -24.56
CA ALA A 34 45.91 31.83 -24.81
C ALA A 34 44.90 32.22 -25.90
N GLY A 35 44.66 33.52 -26.11
CA GLY A 35 43.69 34.04 -27.08
C GLY A 35 44.17 34.10 -28.54
N LEU A 36 45.46 33.86 -28.82
CA LEU A 36 46.04 34.00 -30.17
C LEU A 36 46.45 32.65 -30.80
N LEU A 37 45.91 31.53 -30.31
CA LEU A 37 46.01 30.22 -30.96
C LEU A 37 44.74 29.83 -31.73
N ALA A 38 43.67 30.64 -31.65
CA ALA A 38 42.38 30.33 -32.27
C ALA A 38 42.18 30.86 -33.70
N LYS A 39 43.12 31.62 -34.29
CA LYS A 39 42.98 32.11 -35.69
C LYS A 39 44.32 32.10 -36.43
N GLY A 40 44.34 31.37 -37.55
CA GLY A 40 45.53 31.06 -38.33
C GLY A 40 46.36 32.27 -38.81
N GLY A 41 47.67 32.04 -38.89
CA GLY A 41 48.65 32.98 -39.44
C GLY A 41 50.07 32.39 -39.42
N ILE A 42 50.49 31.80 -40.54
CA ILE A 42 51.83 31.25 -40.80
C ILE A 42 52.79 32.41 -41.13
N ALA A 43 53.99 32.47 -40.51
CA ALA A 43 55.28 32.86 -41.14
C ALA A 43 56.47 33.24 -40.20
N GLY A 44 56.35 33.31 -38.87
CA GLY A 44 57.36 34.02 -38.05
C GLY A 44 58.27 33.25 -37.09
N PHE A 45 58.11 31.95 -36.88
CA PHE A 45 58.58 31.30 -35.62
C PHE A 45 59.44 30.03 -35.80
N LEU A 46 60.38 30.01 -36.75
CA LEU A 46 60.99 28.74 -37.18
C LEU A 46 62.42 28.41 -36.68
N ILE A 47 63.09 29.20 -35.83
CA ILE A 47 64.53 28.91 -35.56
C ILE A 47 64.96 28.88 -34.08
N LYS A 48 64.15 29.31 -33.10
CA LYS A 48 64.63 29.39 -31.68
C LYS A 48 63.81 28.68 -30.61
N THR A 49 62.89 27.80 -31.00
CA THR A 49 61.99 27.12 -30.05
C THR A 49 61.94 25.60 -30.25
N ALA A 50 62.93 25.03 -30.94
CA ALA A 50 63.06 23.58 -31.08
C ALA A 50 63.70 22.89 -29.86
N ILE A 51 64.35 23.65 -28.96
CA ILE A 51 65.19 23.08 -27.88
C ILE A 51 64.53 23.15 -26.48
N GLY A 52 63.44 23.92 -26.31
CA GLY A 52 62.77 24.08 -24.99
C GLY A 52 61.40 23.44 -24.84
N LEU A 53 60.76 23.03 -25.96
CA LEU A 53 59.39 22.47 -25.97
C LEU A 53 59.35 20.98 -26.35
N ALA A 54 60.48 20.40 -26.78
CA ALA A 54 60.60 18.96 -27.02
C ALA A 54 60.50 18.13 -25.72
N LEU A 55 60.49 18.76 -24.55
CA LEU A 55 60.44 18.09 -23.24
C LEU A 55 59.06 18.12 -22.56
N ASN A 56 58.02 18.74 -23.15
CA ASN A 56 56.70 18.81 -22.49
C ASN A 56 55.49 18.35 -23.32
N PHE A 57 55.63 17.88 -24.57
CA PHE A 57 54.50 17.29 -25.33
C PHE A 57 55.00 16.29 -26.40
N VAL A 58 55.59 15.17 -25.97
CA VAL A 58 56.00 14.06 -26.87
C VAL A 58 55.04 12.90 -26.68
N GLY A 59 54.41 12.46 -27.78
CA GLY A 59 53.10 11.81 -27.80
C GLY A 59 53.03 10.33 -27.39
N SER A 60 53.60 9.93 -26.25
CA SER A 60 53.31 8.60 -25.69
C SER A 60 51.82 8.49 -25.37
N LEU A 61 51.25 7.27 -25.45
CA LEU A 61 49.84 7.07 -25.12
C LEU A 61 49.51 7.55 -23.70
N ILE A 62 50.45 7.39 -22.76
CA ILE A 62 50.37 7.87 -21.38
C ILE A 62 50.37 9.41 -21.34
N MET A 63 51.31 10.09 -22.00
CA MET A 63 51.39 11.56 -21.99
C MET A 63 50.17 12.20 -22.66
N LYS A 64 49.61 11.58 -23.71
CA LYS A 64 48.34 12.02 -24.30
C LYS A 64 47.14 11.78 -23.39
N ALA A 65 47.18 10.75 -22.54
CA ALA A 65 46.17 10.52 -21.51
C ALA A 65 46.29 11.49 -20.32
N MET A 66 47.44 12.15 -20.13
CA MET A 66 47.72 13.13 -19.07
C MET A 66 47.31 14.58 -19.39
N ALA A 67 46.81 14.87 -20.60
CA ALA A 67 46.40 16.24 -20.94
C ALA A 67 45.29 16.71 -19.98
N PRO A 68 45.33 17.97 -19.48
CA PRO A 68 44.32 18.49 -18.57
C PRO A 68 42.95 18.41 -19.23
N LYS A 69 42.08 17.57 -18.68
CA LYS A 69 40.71 17.32 -19.14
C LYS A 69 39.77 17.37 -17.94
N GLU A 70 38.48 17.59 -18.23
CA GLU A 70 37.41 17.58 -17.24
C GLU A 70 37.45 16.31 -16.37
N GLU A 71 36.97 16.43 -15.13
CA GLU A 71 36.91 15.29 -14.21
C GLU A 71 36.19 14.09 -14.84
N PRO A 72 36.70 12.86 -14.60
CA PRO A 72 36.16 11.70 -15.27
C PRO A 72 34.68 11.50 -14.94
N ARG A 73 33.84 11.54 -15.96
CA ARG A 73 32.39 11.36 -15.84
C ARG A 73 32.07 9.89 -16.06
N GLY A 74 31.85 9.17 -14.96
CA GLY A 74 31.33 7.81 -14.98
C GLY A 74 29.89 7.72 -15.52
N VAL A 75 29.32 6.51 -15.50
CA VAL A 75 27.94 6.29 -15.96
C VAL A 75 26.95 6.98 -15.04
N ASN A 76 25.97 7.67 -15.62
CA ASN A 76 24.85 8.24 -14.86
C ASN A 76 23.90 7.13 -14.40
N LEU A 77 23.99 6.76 -13.12
CA LEU A 77 23.16 5.70 -12.50
C LEU A 77 21.85 6.22 -11.88
N GLN A 78 21.65 7.54 -11.88
CA GLN A 78 20.45 8.19 -11.36
C GLN A 78 19.67 8.89 -12.46
N ILE A 79 18.35 8.72 -12.44
CA ILE A 79 17.44 9.36 -13.39
C ILE A 79 17.52 10.88 -13.23
N GLN A 80 17.79 11.59 -14.32
CA GLN A 80 17.84 13.05 -14.32
C GLN A 80 16.43 13.65 -14.54
N MET A 81 16.23 14.84 -13.99
CA MET A 81 14.99 15.62 -14.14
C MET A 81 15.32 17.02 -14.71
N GLY A 82 14.34 17.59 -15.42
CA GLY A 82 14.43 18.92 -16.02
C GLY A 82 14.87 18.89 -17.48
N ASP A 83 14.48 19.93 -18.22
CA ASP A 83 14.74 20.05 -19.66
C ASP A 83 15.99 20.86 -20.00
N ASP A 84 16.59 21.56 -19.02
CA ASP A 84 17.87 22.28 -19.18
C ASP A 84 19.06 21.32 -19.07
N LYS A 85 19.12 20.35 -19.99
CA LYS A 85 20.19 19.35 -20.12
C LYS A 85 20.54 19.14 -21.61
N PRO A 86 21.82 19.02 -21.96
CA PRO A 86 22.26 18.83 -23.36
C PRO A 86 21.71 17.53 -23.94
N SER A 87 21.34 17.45 -25.22
CA SER A 87 20.85 16.19 -25.81
C SER A 87 21.96 15.12 -25.81
N GLY A 88 21.59 13.84 -25.63
CA GLY A 88 22.51 12.72 -25.47
C GLY A 88 22.30 11.61 -26.50
N VAL A 89 23.38 11.17 -27.15
CA VAL A 89 23.38 10.07 -28.13
C VAL A 89 24.22 8.91 -27.61
N ILE A 90 23.64 7.72 -27.52
CA ILE A 90 24.37 6.53 -27.09
C ILE A 90 24.94 5.79 -28.30
N VAL A 91 26.27 5.64 -28.32
CA VAL A 91 27.00 4.84 -29.31
C VAL A 91 27.71 3.68 -28.62
N GLY A 92 27.84 2.56 -29.32
CA GLY A 92 28.49 1.36 -28.78
C GLY A 92 27.81 0.77 -27.55
N LYS A 93 28.57 0.05 -26.72
CA LYS A 93 28.05 -0.57 -25.49
C LYS A 93 28.08 0.45 -24.33
N TYR A 94 26.91 0.93 -23.90
CA TYR A 94 26.78 1.87 -22.78
C TYR A 94 25.42 1.68 -22.09
N ALA A 95 25.32 2.01 -20.80
CA ALA A 95 24.04 2.06 -20.09
C ALA A 95 23.81 3.45 -19.49
N THR A 96 22.55 3.81 -19.30
CA THR A 96 22.17 5.09 -18.67
C THR A 96 20.91 4.90 -17.84
N ALA A 97 20.75 5.72 -16.80
CA ALA A 97 19.46 5.89 -16.14
C ALA A 97 18.49 6.78 -16.94
N GLY A 98 19.01 7.53 -17.92
CA GLY A 98 18.21 8.39 -18.78
C GLY A 98 17.58 9.59 -18.04
N ARG A 99 16.57 10.19 -18.68
CA ARG A 99 15.89 11.40 -18.21
C ARG A 99 14.39 11.19 -18.13
N ARG A 100 13.80 11.49 -16.98
CA ARG A 100 12.35 11.37 -16.81
C ARG A 100 11.64 12.50 -17.55
N LYS A 101 10.72 12.13 -18.45
CA LYS A 101 9.88 13.06 -19.24
C LYS A 101 8.43 13.07 -18.78
N TYR A 102 7.92 11.97 -18.24
CA TYR A 102 6.58 11.90 -17.70
C TYR A 102 6.53 10.87 -16.57
N ILE A 103 5.75 11.14 -15.54
CA ILE A 103 5.40 10.14 -14.53
C ILE A 103 3.96 10.35 -14.10
N GLY A 104 3.20 9.26 -13.94
CA GLY A 104 1.81 9.32 -13.54
C GLY A 104 1.39 8.09 -12.75
N VAL A 105 0.44 8.28 -11.85
CA VAL A 105 -0.23 7.19 -11.14
C VAL A 105 -1.62 6.99 -11.72
N TRP A 106 -2.10 5.76 -11.78
CA TRP A 106 -3.39 5.44 -12.38
C TRP A 106 -3.90 4.06 -11.95
N GLY A 107 -5.11 3.76 -12.40
CA GLY A 107 -5.72 2.45 -12.30
C GLY A 107 -6.26 2.14 -10.91
N GLU A 108 -6.98 1.04 -10.85
CA GLU A 108 -7.57 0.51 -9.64
C GLU A 108 -7.36 -1.01 -9.68
N VAL A 109 -6.82 -1.57 -8.61
CA VAL A 109 -6.74 -3.01 -8.43
C VAL A 109 -7.55 -3.35 -7.19
N GLY A 110 -8.58 -4.18 -7.36
CA GLY A 110 -9.58 -4.37 -6.30
C GLY A 110 -10.35 -3.08 -6.05
N GLN A 111 -10.22 -2.52 -4.85
CA GLN A 111 -10.79 -1.23 -4.45
C GLN A 111 -9.70 -0.18 -4.13
N THR A 112 -8.43 -0.46 -4.50
CA THR A 112 -7.31 0.44 -4.22
C THR A 112 -7.11 1.38 -5.42
N PRO A 113 -7.45 2.67 -5.30
CA PRO A 113 -7.19 3.64 -6.36
C PRO A 113 -5.70 3.90 -6.49
N ASN A 114 -5.25 4.27 -7.70
CA ASN A 114 -3.86 4.59 -8.03
C ASN A 114 -2.87 3.44 -7.78
N ALA A 115 -3.30 2.21 -8.08
CA ALA A 115 -2.52 1.01 -7.86
C ALA A 115 -1.29 0.86 -8.78
N PHE A 116 -1.18 1.65 -9.85
CA PHE A 116 -0.05 1.62 -10.78
C PHE A 116 0.65 2.97 -10.84
N VAL A 117 1.97 2.93 -11.04
CA VAL A 117 2.79 4.07 -11.47
C VAL A 117 3.40 3.75 -12.81
N THR A 118 3.47 4.74 -13.70
CA THR A 118 4.15 4.63 -14.99
C THR A 118 5.12 5.79 -15.14
N ASP A 119 6.38 5.44 -15.41
CA ASP A 119 7.50 6.34 -15.60
C ASP A 119 7.98 6.28 -17.06
N VAL A 120 8.19 7.43 -17.67
CA VAL A 120 8.60 7.57 -19.08
C VAL A 120 9.97 8.20 -19.10
N ILE A 121 10.96 7.41 -19.49
CA ILE A 121 12.37 7.75 -19.43
C ILE A 121 12.91 7.88 -20.86
N GLU A 122 13.42 9.05 -21.22
CA GLU A 122 14.22 9.27 -22.42
C GLU A 122 15.61 8.66 -22.21
N VAL A 123 15.98 7.71 -23.07
CA VAL A 123 17.24 6.95 -22.99
C VAL A 123 18.31 7.57 -23.90
N SER A 124 17.92 8.02 -25.10
CA SER A 124 18.81 8.66 -26.06
C SER A 124 18.03 9.48 -27.09
N ASN A 125 18.62 10.55 -27.61
CA ASN A 125 18.02 11.46 -28.59
C ASN A 125 18.35 11.11 -30.07
N MET A 126 18.65 9.83 -30.35
CA MET A 126 18.71 9.31 -31.73
C MET A 126 18.11 7.90 -31.79
N PRO A 127 17.38 7.52 -32.86
CA PRO A 127 16.81 6.18 -32.96
C PRO A 127 17.85 5.08 -33.12
N ASN A 128 17.59 3.91 -32.53
CA ASN A 128 18.41 2.70 -32.74
C ASN A 128 17.75 1.66 -33.67
N GLY A 129 16.47 1.80 -33.97
CA GLY A 129 15.72 0.90 -34.87
C GLY A 129 15.71 -0.57 -34.43
N ALA A 130 15.87 -0.84 -33.14
CA ALA A 130 15.93 -2.20 -32.61
C ALA A 130 14.55 -2.78 -32.28
N GLY A 131 13.47 -2.02 -32.53
CA GLY A 131 12.11 -2.41 -32.21
C GLY A 131 11.86 -2.52 -30.69
N PRO A 132 10.75 -3.17 -30.29
CA PRO A 132 10.34 -3.25 -28.88
C PRO A 132 11.31 -4.00 -27.96
N ALA A 133 12.13 -4.90 -28.50
CA ALA A 133 13.20 -5.61 -27.78
C ALA A 133 14.57 -4.90 -27.90
N GLY A 134 14.54 -3.57 -28.00
CA GLY A 134 15.70 -2.74 -28.29
C GLY A 134 16.66 -2.47 -27.13
N ILE A 135 16.59 -3.28 -26.07
CA ILE A 135 17.49 -3.21 -24.91
C ILE A 135 18.29 -4.51 -24.79
N VAL A 136 19.54 -4.40 -24.34
CA VAL A 136 20.45 -5.53 -24.15
C VAL A 136 20.38 -6.04 -22.72
N SER A 137 20.38 -5.13 -21.75
CA SER A 137 20.27 -5.46 -20.33
C SER A 137 19.52 -4.37 -19.57
N LEU A 138 18.90 -4.76 -18.45
CA LEU A 138 18.13 -3.87 -17.59
C LEU A 138 18.50 -4.16 -16.14
N TRP A 139 18.89 -3.12 -15.43
CA TRP A 139 19.04 -3.15 -13.98
C TRP A 139 17.83 -2.47 -13.36
N VAL A 140 17.26 -3.12 -12.36
CA VAL A 140 16.21 -2.56 -11.52
C VAL A 140 16.70 -2.60 -10.08
N ASN A 141 16.82 -1.42 -9.48
CA ASN A 141 17.53 -1.22 -8.22
C ASN A 141 18.97 -1.77 -8.32
N ASP A 142 19.31 -2.75 -7.50
CA ASP A 142 20.64 -3.36 -7.45
C ASP A 142 20.66 -4.80 -8.03
N GLU A 143 19.66 -5.15 -8.84
CA GLU A 143 19.53 -6.47 -9.47
C GLU A 143 19.48 -6.37 -10.99
N LEU A 144 20.24 -7.23 -11.67
CA LEU A 144 20.13 -7.44 -13.10
C LEU A 144 18.90 -8.31 -13.37
N VAL A 145 17.94 -7.78 -14.13
CA VAL A 145 16.65 -8.44 -14.31
C VAL A 145 16.48 -9.07 -15.69
N GLU A 146 15.56 -10.02 -15.78
CA GLU A 146 15.18 -10.68 -17.04
C GLU A 146 13.81 -10.17 -17.52
N VAL A 147 13.77 -9.72 -18.77
CA VAL A 147 12.54 -9.28 -19.44
C VAL A 147 11.91 -10.45 -20.18
N LEU A 148 10.65 -10.74 -19.88
CA LEU A 148 9.89 -11.82 -20.49
C LEU A 148 9.29 -11.37 -21.83
N TRP A 149 10.14 -11.31 -22.86
CA TRP A 149 9.74 -10.86 -24.21
C TRP A 149 8.63 -11.71 -24.86
N GLY A 150 8.45 -12.96 -24.42
CA GLY A 150 7.42 -13.87 -24.91
C GLY A 150 6.04 -13.69 -24.27
N GLU A 151 5.91 -12.84 -23.25
CA GLU A 151 4.70 -12.68 -22.44
C GLU A 151 4.20 -11.22 -22.46
N PRO A 152 3.87 -10.63 -23.63
CA PRO A 152 3.38 -9.25 -23.67
C PRO A 152 2.09 -9.11 -22.87
N ASP A 153 2.02 -8.07 -22.06
CA ASP A 153 0.87 -7.78 -21.23
C ASP A 153 -0.37 -7.42 -22.09
N PRO A 154 -1.52 -8.10 -21.90
CA PRO A 154 -2.73 -7.87 -22.69
C PRO A 154 -3.30 -6.45 -22.61
N GLU A 155 -3.03 -5.70 -21.53
CA GLU A 155 -3.51 -4.33 -21.34
C GLU A 155 -2.58 -3.29 -22.00
N GLY A 156 -1.47 -3.70 -22.63
CA GLY A 156 -0.54 -2.82 -23.31
C GLY A 156 0.52 -2.17 -22.42
N ARG A 157 0.69 -2.64 -21.17
CA ARG A 157 1.73 -2.14 -20.24
C ARG A 157 3.16 -2.41 -20.73
N GLY A 158 3.35 -3.42 -21.57
CA GLY A 158 4.65 -3.83 -22.11
C GLY A 158 4.97 -5.28 -21.79
N PHE A 159 6.24 -5.58 -21.54
CA PHE A 159 6.76 -6.91 -21.22
C PHE A 159 7.09 -7.00 -19.72
N PRO A 160 6.64 -8.05 -19.01
CA PRO A 160 6.88 -8.20 -17.60
C PRO A 160 8.33 -8.56 -17.26
N ILE A 161 8.72 -8.27 -16.03
CA ILE A 161 10.02 -8.64 -15.46
C ILE A 161 9.89 -9.87 -14.56
N ALA A 162 10.75 -10.88 -14.78
CA ALA A 162 10.66 -12.17 -14.09
C ALA A 162 10.82 -12.07 -12.56
N GLN A 163 11.76 -11.26 -12.08
CA GLN A 163 12.10 -11.06 -10.67
C GLN A 163 11.02 -10.31 -9.87
N TYR A 164 10.05 -9.69 -10.57
CA TYR A 164 8.94 -8.92 -9.99
C TYR A 164 7.62 -9.65 -10.17
N ARG A 165 7.65 -10.98 -10.05
CA ARG A 165 6.49 -11.86 -10.01
C ARG A 165 6.28 -12.31 -8.56
N ASP A 166 5.07 -12.13 -8.05
CA ASP A 166 4.74 -12.46 -6.65
C ASP A 166 4.54 -13.97 -6.44
N SER A 167 4.26 -14.35 -5.19
CA SER A 167 3.99 -15.74 -4.80
C SER A 167 2.73 -16.35 -5.44
N LYS A 168 1.88 -15.53 -6.07
CA LYS A 168 0.63 -15.90 -6.75
C LYS A 168 0.74 -15.81 -8.28
N ASP A 169 1.97 -15.76 -8.80
CA ASP A 169 2.27 -15.67 -10.24
C ASP A 169 1.76 -14.36 -10.90
N GLN A 170 1.53 -13.30 -10.11
CA GLN A 170 1.15 -11.98 -10.62
C GLN A 170 2.37 -11.10 -10.85
N HIS A 171 2.41 -10.47 -12.01
CA HIS A 171 3.45 -9.51 -12.37
C HIS A 171 3.23 -8.15 -11.69
N HIS A 172 4.33 -7.52 -11.31
CA HIS A 172 4.35 -6.22 -10.64
C HIS A 172 5.21 -5.17 -11.33
N LEU A 173 6.00 -5.54 -12.35
CA LEU A 173 6.82 -4.62 -13.12
C LEU A 173 6.80 -4.99 -14.59
N TRP A 174 6.58 -4.00 -15.46
CA TRP A 174 6.61 -4.11 -16.90
C TRP A 174 7.45 -3.01 -17.51
N ILE A 175 8.03 -3.30 -18.67
CA ILE A 175 8.72 -2.31 -19.48
C ILE A 175 8.23 -2.31 -20.92
N ARG A 176 8.30 -1.15 -21.56
CA ARG A 176 8.15 -1.05 -23.01
C ARG A 176 9.17 -0.08 -23.57
N PHE A 177 9.86 -0.51 -24.61
CA PHE A 177 10.87 0.29 -25.28
C PHE A 177 10.34 0.82 -26.62
N LEU A 178 10.51 2.11 -26.85
CA LEU A 178 10.30 2.77 -28.13
C LEU A 178 11.68 3.09 -28.71
N ASP A 179 11.93 2.69 -29.95
CA ASP A 179 13.25 2.70 -30.57
C ASP A 179 13.64 4.02 -31.25
N GLY A 180 12.76 5.03 -31.20
CA GLY A 180 12.91 6.36 -31.79
C GLY A 180 12.22 6.57 -33.13
N TYR A 181 11.73 5.51 -33.78
CA TYR A 181 11.01 5.63 -35.07
C TYR A 181 9.50 5.76 -34.94
N GLN A 182 8.96 5.77 -33.72
CA GLN A 182 7.53 5.89 -33.48
C GLN A 182 6.92 7.12 -34.18
N SER A 183 5.81 6.89 -34.89
CA SER A 183 5.14 7.90 -35.69
C SER A 183 3.94 8.56 -35.02
N GLU A 184 3.40 7.90 -34.00
CA GLU A 184 2.21 8.28 -33.25
C GLU A 184 2.52 8.25 -31.76
N ALA A 185 1.76 9.02 -30.97
CA ALA A 185 1.89 9.00 -29.53
C ALA A 185 1.45 7.65 -28.98
N ASP A 186 2.06 7.30 -27.86
CA ASP A 186 1.91 5.99 -27.30
C ASP A 186 0.45 5.67 -26.91
N PRO A 187 -0.16 4.58 -27.44
CA PRO A 187 -1.60 4.34 -27.25
C PRO A 187 -1.95 4.05 -25.79
N PHE A 188 -1.04 3.39 -25.04
CA PHE A 188 -1.23 3.09 -23.63
C PHE A 188 -1.15 4.37 -22.78
N LEU A 189 -0.13 5.22 -23.00
CA LEU A 189 0.00 6.49 -22.28
C LEU A 189 -1.15 7.45 -22.60
N LEU A 190 -1.60 7.52 -23.85
CA LEU A 190 -2.78 8.32 -24.23
C LEU A 190 -4.05 7.83 -23.53
N ALA A 191 -4.28 6.52 -23.52
CA ALA A 191 -5.47 5.94 -22.88
C ALA A 191 -5.50 6.20 -21.37
N LYS A 192 -4.35 6.16 -20.68
CA LYS A 192 -4.28 6.35 -19.23
C LYS A 192 -4.18 7.81 -18.79
N PHE A 193 -3.47 8.63 -19.55
CA PHE A 193 -3.07 9.97 -19.13
C PHE A 193 -3.58 11.10 -20.04
N GLY A 194 -4.22 10.79 -21.17
CA GLY A 194 -4.67 11.81 -22.13
C GLY A 194 -5.68 12.82 -21.58
N THR A 195 -6.47 12.42 -20.58
CA THR A 195 -7.46 13.27 -19.90
C THR A 195 -7.02 13.73 -18.52
N HIS A 196 -5.73 13.57 -18.16
CA HIS A 196 -5.24 13.98 -16.84
C HIS A 196 -5.41 15.51 -16.66
N PRO A 197 -6.00 16.00 -15.56
CA PRO A 197 -6.42 17.41 -15.44
C PRO A 197 -5.29 18.43 -15.53
N GLU A 198 -4.14 18.16 -14.89
CA GLU A 198 -3.00 19.11 -14.85
C GLU A 198 -1.88 18.79 -15.85
N ARG A 199 -1.71 17.51 -16.20
CA ARG A 199 -0.59 17.00 -17.01
C ARG A 199 -1.09 15.98 -18.05
N PRO A 200 -1.97 16.38 -18.97
CA PRO A 200 -2.49 15.47 -20.00
C PRO A 200 -1.35 14.99 -20.89
N PHE A 201 -1.31 13.69 -21.17
CA PHE A 201 -0.41 13.14 -22.18
C PHE A 201 -0.99 13.45 -23.57
N LEU A 202 -0.36 14.35 -24.31
CA LEU A 202 -0.92 14.87 -25.55
C LEU A 202 -0.61 13.94 -26.74
N PRO A 203 -1.46 13.90 -27.79
CA PRO A 203 -1.16 13.19 -29.03
C PRO A 203 0.14 13.64 -29.73
N THR A 204 0.68 14.80 -29.35
CA THR A 204 1.96 15.34 -29.84
C THR A 204 3.17 14.82 -29.06
N MET A 205 2.99 14.16 -27.90
CA MET A 205 4.07 13.58 -27.08
C MET A 205 4.53 12.22 -27.62
N ILE A 206 5.02 12.23 -28.86
CA ILE A 206 5.39 11.03 -29.62
C ILE A 206 6.76 10.48 -29.18
N GLY A 207 7.68 11.36 -28.76
CA GLY A 207 9.08 11.01 -28.53
C GLY A 207 9.85 10.70 -29.83
N ARG A 208 9.33 11.08 -31.01
CA ARG A 208 9.95 10.82 -32.31
C ARG A 208 11.42 11.30 -32.33
N GLY A 209 12.33 10.46 -32.80
CA GLY A 209 13.77 10.72 -32.78
C GLY A 209 14.46 10.34 -31.47
N CYS A 210 13.71 10.01 -30.42
CA CYS A 210 14.26 9.62 -29.12
C CYS A 210 13.90 8.18 -28.77
N GLN A 211 14.87 7.44 -28.24
CA GLN A 211 14.65 6.16 -27.59
C GLN A 211 13.98 6.42 -26.23
N VAL A 212 12.87 5.73 -25.95
CA VAL A 212 12.08 5.93 -24.74
C VAL A 212 11.82 4.60 -24.07
N LEU A 213 12.10 4.51 -22.77
CA LEU A 213 11.73 3.38 -21.93
C LEU A 213 10.52 3.79 -21.06
N ILE A 214 9.41 3.10 -21.22
CA ILE A 214 8.22 3.22 -20.40
C ILE A 214 8.28 2.10 -19.37
N VAL A 215 8.26 2.45 -18.09
CA VAL A 215 8.32 1.51 -16.97
C VAL A 215 7.02 1.62 -16.19
N THR A 216 6.25 0.54 -16.11
CA THR A 216 5.02 0.48 -15.33
C THR A 216 5.25 -0.43 -14.13
N ALA A 217 5.03 0.07 -12.92
CA ALA A 217 5.08 -0.72 -11.69
C ALA A 217 3.71 -0.73 -11.02
N ARG A 218 3.30 -1.88 -10.50
CA ARG A 218 2.10 -2.05 -9.67
C ARG A 218 2.51 -1.99 -8.21
N TYR A 219 1.74 -1.31 -7.38
CA TYR A 219 1.93 -1.35 -5.93
C TYR A 219 1.86 -2.80 -5.42
N ASP A 220 2.83 -3.15 -4.58
CA ASP A 220 2.94 -4.45 -3.95
C ASP A 220 3.06 -4.32 -2.43
N SER A 221 2.33 -5.19 -1.71
CA SER A 221 2.39 -5.31 -0.26
C SER A 221 3.38 -6.38 0.22
N GLU A 222 3.86 -7.27 -0.67
CA GLU A 222 4.81 -8.35 -0.36
C GLU A 222 6.28 -7.87 -0.33
N GLY A 223 6.51 -6.57 -0.49
CA GLY A 223 7.83 -5.95 -0.31
C GLY A 223 8.76 -6.07 -1.53
N LEU A 224 8.23 -6.41 -2.71
CA LEU A 224 9.00 -6.45 -3.98
C LEU A 224 9.65 -5.11 -4.32
N PHE A 225 9.06 -3.99 -3.87
CA PHE A 225 9.59 -2.63 -4.03
C PHE A 225 10.06 -2.03 -2.71
N THR A 226 11.08 -2.64 -2.09
CA THR A 226 11.58 -2.27 -0.75
C THR A 226 12.09 -0.82 -0.66
N ASN A 227 12.58 -0.26 -1.77
CA ASN A 227 13.16 1.10 -1.85
C ASN A 227 12.22 2.15 -2.48
N GLY A 228 10.92 1.85 -2.60
CA GLY A 228 9.96 2.74 -3.25
C GLY A 228 9.98 2.62 -4.77
N LEU A 229 10.03 3.75 -5.49
CA LEU A 229 10.03 3.75 -6.96
C LEU A 229 11.26 2.99 -7.51
N PRO A 230 11.08 2.06 -8.48
CA PRO A 230 12.18 1.32 -9.08
C PRO A 230 13.25 2.25 -9.67
N GLN A 231 14.52 2.06 -9.30
CA GLN A 231 15.63 2.75 -9.96
C GLN A 231 16.05 1.96 -11.20
N ILE A 232 16.09 2.61 -12.35
CA ILE A 232 16.33 1.94 -13.62
C ILE A 232 17.67 2.37 -14.20
N VAL A 233 18.47 1.40 -14.63
CA VAL A 233 19.64 1.61 -15.49
C VAL A 233 19.50 0.67 -16.67
N VAL A 234 19.42 1.22 -17.87
CA VAL A 234 19.15 0.47 -19.10
C VAL A 234 20.36 0.52 -20.03
N GLU A 235 20.75 -0.64 -20.56
CA GLU A 235 21.69 -0.77 -21.68
C GLU A 235 20.87 -0.89 -22.98
N PRO A 236 20.63 0.20 -23.73
CA PRO A 236 19.98 0.11 -25.02
C PRO A 236 20.90 -0.55 -26.07
N GLN A 237 20.30 -1.06 -27.13
CA GLN A 237 21.04 -1.38 -28.35
C GLN A 237 21.66 -0.09 -28.93
N PRO A 238 22.92 -0.11 -29.41
CA PRO A 238 23.55 1.07 -29.99
C PRO A 238 22.85 1.54 -31.25
N ILE A 239 23.01 2.83 -31.57
CA ILE A 239 22.54 3.35 -32.85
C ILE A 239 23.27 2.68 -34.02
N PRO A 240 22.61 2.51 -35.18
CA PRO A 240 23.27 2.07 -36.40
C PRO A 240 24.34 3.09 -36.86
N LEU A 241 25.52 2.60 -37.20
CA LEU A 241 26.66 3.40 -37.64
C LEU A 241 27.13 2.95 -39.03
N TYR A 242 27.61 3.90 -39.83
CA TYR A 242 28.13 3.59 -41.15
C TYR A 242 29.51 2.93 -41.05
N ASP A 243 29.60 1.67 -41.48
CA ASP A 243 30.88 1.01 -41.75
C ASP A 243 31.24 1.13 -43.24
N PRO A 244 32.30 1.88 -43.62
CA PRO A 244 32.71 2.03 -45.01
C PRO A 244 33.26 0.72 -45.61
N ARG A 245 33.70 -0.25 -44.80
CA ARG A 245 34.09 -1.60 -45.28
C ARG A 245 32.90 -2.35 -45.85
N LYS A 246 31.68 -1.97 -45.50
CA LYS A 246 30.42 -2.56 -45.96
C LYS A 246 29.72 -1.73 -47.04
N ASP A 247 30.39 -0.75 -47.63
CA ASP A 247 29.85 0.06 -48.72
C ASP A 247 30.59 -0.21 -50.03
N SER A 248 29.93 -0.94 -50.93
CA SER A 248 30.48 -1.28 -52.25
C SER A 248 30.71 -0.07 -53.18
N SER A 249 30.13 1.10 -52.90
CA SER A 249 30.31 2.31 -53.72
C SER A 249 31.63 3.05 -53.46
N ILE A 250 32.31 2.75 -52.35
CA ILE A 250 33.57 3.40 -51.94
C ILE A 250 34.72 2.39 -51.71
N GLY A 251 34.61 1.20 -52.29
CA GLY A 251 35.66 0.16 -52.23
C GLY A 251 35.50 -0.88 -51.11
N GLY A 252 34.41 -0.83 -50.33
CA GLY A 252 34.01 -1.89 -49.40
C GLY A 252 33.24 -3.03 -50.08
N SER A 253 32.64 -3.91 -49.27
CA SER A 253 31.81 -5.03 -49.70
C SER A 253 30.53 -5.08 -48.86
N GLY A 254 29.41 -4.61 -49.42
CA GLY A 254 28.11 -4.66 -48.75
C GLY A 254 27.11 -3.60 -49.22
N SER A 255 26.00 -3.53 -48.48
CA SER A 255 24.83 -2.69 -48.80
C SER A 255 24.81 -1.32 -48.12
N HIS A 256 25.77 -1.00 -47.24
CA HIS A 256 25.80 0.29 -46.57
C HIS A 256 25.91 1.43 -47.58
N ARG A 257 25.22 2.55 -47.36
CA ARG A 257 25.31 3.75 -48.21
C ARG A 257 25.32 5.01 -47.35
N TRP A 258 26.38 5.80 -47.42
CA TRP A 258 26.47 7.04 -46.63
C TRP A 258 25.25 7.95 -46.86
N GLY A 259 24.68 8.47 -45.78
CA GLY A 259 23.47 9.28 -45.77
C GLY A 259 22.17 8.46 -45.69
N ASN A 260 22.23 7.13 -45.85
CA ASN A 260 21.06 6.25 -45.72
C ASN A 260 21.19 5.34 -44.48
N VAL A 261 20.72 5.85 -43.34
CA VAL A 261 20.81 5.18 -42.02
C VAL A 261 20.13 3.80 -42.01
N ALA A 262 19.10 3.58 -42.83
CA ALA A 262 18.41 2.28 -42.90
C ALA A 262 19.30 1.14 -43.43
N THR A 263 20.43 1.48 -44.07
CA THR A 263 21.41 0.50 -44.54
C THR A 263 22.51 0.19 -43.52
N TYR A 264 22.60 0.97 -42.44
CA TYR A 264 23.65 0.85 -41.43
C TYR A 264 23.33 -0.27 -40.46
N GLU A 265 24.37 -0.74 -39.78
CA GLU A 265 24.25 -1.75 -38.73
C GLU A 265 24.78 -1.23 -37.40
N ARG A 266 24.42 -1.90 -36.32
CA ARG A 266 24.88 -1.58 -34.97
C ARG A 266 26.34 -2.00 -34.81
N SER A 267 27.16 -1.11 -34.27
CA SER A 267 28.59 -1.37 -34.09
C SER A 267 29.10 -0.89 -32.74
N GLN A 268 30.03 -1.67 -32.17
CA GLN A 268 30.81 -1.33 -30.97
C GLN A 268 32.29 -1.08 -31.32
N ASN A 269 32.66 -1.13 -32.60
CA ASN A 269 34.04 -1.00 -33.07
C ASN A 269 34.52 0.46 -32.92
N ASN A 270 35.60 0.68 -32.18
CA ASN A 270 36.12 2.02 -31.88
C ASN A 270 36.39 2.85 -33.14
N ALA A 271 37.04 2.26 -34.15
CA ALA A 271 37.37 2.98 -35.37
C ALA A 271 36.12 3.33 -36.20
N VAL A 272 35.09 2.47 -36.21
CA VAL A 272 33.80 2.77 -36.84
C VAL A 272 33.09 3.93 -36.12
N ILE A 273 33.07 3.93 -34.79
CA ILE A 273 32.48 5.01 -33.99
C ILE A 273 33.21 6.33 -34.28
N ILE A 274 34.53 6.34 -34.21
CA ILE A 274 35.36 7.54 -34.50
C ILE A 274 35.13 8.02 -35.93
N TYR A 275 35.08 7.12 -36.91
CA TYR A 275 34.80 7.47 -38.31
C TYR A 275 33.49 8.25 -38.45
N ASN A 276 32.43 7.77 -37.79
CA ASN A 276 31.11 8.41 -37.84
C ASN A 276 31.10 9.76 -37.10
N ILE A 277 31.82 9.90 -35.98
CA ILE A 277 31.95 11.19 -35.28
C ILE A 277 32.72 12.21 -36.15
N ILE A 278 33.81 11.80 -36.81
CA ILE A 278 34.58 12.69 -37.69
C ILE A 278 33.78 13.10 -38.93
N ARG A 279 32.98 12.17 -39.50
CA ARG A 279 32.07 12.48 -40.61
C ARG A 279 30.87 13.32 -40.18
N GLY A 280 30.48 13.24 -38.92
CA GLY A 280 29.27 13.84 -38.35
C GLY A 280 28.14 12.81 -38.19
N LEU A 281 27.44 12.91 -37.06
CA LEU A 281 26.18 12.21 -36.81
C LEU A 281 25.02 13.11 -37.27
N TYR A 282 24.11 12.52 -38.05
CA TYR A 282 22.98 13.22 -38.63
C TYR A 282 21.68 12.46 -38.36
N TYR A 283 20.60 13.20 -38.15
CA TYR A 283 19.25 12.65 -38.04
C TYR A 283 18.30 13.44 -38.95
N GLN A 284 17.58 12.75 -39.85
CA GLN A 284 16.70 13.36 -40.87
C GLN A 284 17.37 14.47 -41.73
N GLY A 285 18.70 14.37 -41.92
CA GLY A 285 19.47 15.36 -42.67
C GLY A 285 19.96 16.56 -41.84
N GLU A 286 19.53 16.69 -40.60
CA GLU A 286 20.05 17.67 -39.65
C GLU A 286 21.29 17.15 -38.94
N TRP A 287 22.25 18.02 -38.71
CA TRP A 287 23.48 17.69 -37.97
C TRP A 287 23.18 17.62 -36.47
N VAL A 288 23.61 16.55 -35.82
CA VAL A 288 23.42 16.31 -34.38
C VAL A 288 24.72 16.51 -33.62
N PHE A 289 25.82 15.90 -34.06
CA PHE A 289 27.11 15.96 -33.36
C PHE A 289 28.29 15.66 -34.30
N GLY A 290 29.50 16.12 -33.96
CA GLY A 290 30.74 15.76 -34.66
C GLY A 290 31.12 16.67 -35.81
N GLY A 291 31.87 16.16 -36.79
CA GLY A 291 32.31 16.93 -37.95
C GLY A 291 31.14 17.43 -38.81
N GLN A 292 31.29 18.60 -39.42
CA GLN A 292 30.28 19.18 -40.31
C GLN A 292 30.78 19.19 -41.76
N ASN A 293 30.01 18.58 -42.66
CA ASN A 293 30.26 18.60 -44.11
C ASN A 293 31.66 18.11 -44.52
N LEU A 294 32.20 17.10 -43.82
CA LEU A 294 33.48 16.50 -44.16
C LEU A 294 33.33 15.55 -45.36
N GLY A 295 33.98 15.89 -46.48
CA GLY A 295 33.98 15.06 -47.69
C GLY A 295 34.65 13.69 -47.44
N ALA A 296 34.07 12.63 -47.99
CA ALA A 296 34.56 11.25 -47.79
C ALA A 296 36.03 11.06 -48.20
N HIS A 297 36.51 11.78 -49.22
CA HIS A 297 37.90 11.74 -49.67
C HIS A 297 38.91 12.19 -48.60
N ARG A 298 38.47 12.95 -47.59
CA ARG A 298 39.31 13.38 -46.46
C ARG A 298 39.60 12.24 -45.48
N LEU A 299 38.94 11.10 -45.62
CA LEU A 299 39.11 9.91 -44.79
C LEU A 299 39.48 8.73 -45.71
N PRO A 300 40.76 8.58 -46.08
CA PRO A 300 41.18 7.56 -47.04
C PRO A 300 40.83 6.15 -46.55
N THR A 301 40.04 5.43 -47.34
CA THR A 301 39.43 4.15 -46.94
C THR A 301 40.45 3.09 -46.53
N SER A 302 41.64 3.06 -47.13
CA SER A 302 42.69 2.10 -46.77
C SER A 302 43.14 2.20 -45.30
N SER A 303 43.39 3.41 -44.79
CA SER A 303 43.79 3.63 -43.40
C SER A 303 42.67 3.29 -42.41
N TRP A 304 41.44 3.66 -42.76
CA TRP A 304 40.27 3.37 -41.92
C TRP A 304 39.90 1.89 -41.92
N PHE A 305 39.96 1.21 -43.07
CA PHE A 305 39.71 -0.23 -43.16
C PHE A 305 40.71 -1.02 -42.33
N ALA A 306 42.00 -0.68 -42.41
CA ALA A 306 43.04 -1.31 -41.59
C ALA A 306 42.75 -1.13 -40.09
N SER A 307 42.42 0.09 -39.66
CA SER A 307 42.10 0.38 -38.25
C SER A 307 40.85 -0.35 -37.75
N MET A 308 39.80 -0.41 -38.57
CA MET A 308 38.56 -1.10 -38.23
C MET A 308 38.76 -2.63 -38.18
N ASN A 309 39.55 -3.19 -39.10
CA ASN A 309 39.90 -4.61 -39.08
C ASN A 309 40.74 -4.98 -37.85
N GLU A 310 41.67 -4.11 -37.44
CA GLU A 310 42.46 -4.34 -36.23
C GLU A 310 41.59 -4.30 -34.96
N CYS A 311 40.59 -3.43 -34.89
CA CYS A 311 39.62 -3.44 -33.80
C CYS A 311 38.83 -4.76 -33.74
N ASP A 312 38.52 -5.35 -34.90
CA ASP A 312 37.79 -6.64 -35.02
C ASP A 312 38.69 -7.87 -34.90
N ARG A 313 40.03 -7.69 -34.75
CA ARG A 313 40.97 -8.81 -34.60
C ARG A 313 40.56 -9.66 -33.40
N ALA A 314 40.48 -10.98 -33.61
CA ALA A 314 40.09 -11.91 -32.56
C ALA A 314 41.26 -12.15 -31.59
N ILE A 315 41.06 -11.82 -30.32
CA ILE A 315 42.02 -12.09 -29.23
C ILE A 315 41.53 -13.28 -28.38
N ALA A 316 42.47 -14.15 -27.98
CA ALA A 316 42.16 -15.29 -27.12
C ALA A 316 41.95 -14.84 -25.65
N LEU A 317 40.96 -15.43 -24.99
CA LEU A 317 40.64 -15.20 -23.57
C LEU A 317 41.19 -16.34 -22.69
N ALA A 318 41.52 -16.05 -21.44
CA ALA A 318 42.01 -17.05 -20.48
C ALA A 318 40.99 -18.14 -20.15
N GLU A 319 39.70 -17.82 -20.17
CA GLU A 319 38.59 -18.76 -19.90
C GLU A 319 38.20 -19.60 -21.13
N GLY A 320 38.91 -19.43 -22.26
CA GLY A 320 38.59 -20.05 -23.55
C GLY A 320 37.77 -19.14 -24.48
N GLY A 321 37.78 -19.45 -25.78
CA GLY A 321 37.12 -18.64 -26.82
C GLY A 321 37.91 -17.39 -27.23
N THR A 322 37.26 -16.52 -28.02
CA THR A 322 37.84 -15.29 -28.55
C THR A 322 36.90 -14.11 -28.43
N ALA A 323 37.43 -12.90 -28.28
CA ALA A 323 36.67 -11.65 -28.36
C ALA A 323 37.32 -10.68 -29.37
N PRO A 324 36.57 -9.71 -29.94
CA PRO A 324 37.18 -8.60 -30.67
C PRO A 324 38.09 -7.77 -29.77
N GLN A 325 39.23 -7.35 -30.32
CA GLN A 325 40.29 -6.66 -29.60
C GLN A 325 39.86 -5.31 -29.01
N PHE A 326 39.18 -4.47 -29.81
CA PHE A 326 38.81 -3.12 -29.38
C PHE A 326 37.34 -2.82 -29.63
N ARG A 327 36.60 -2.71 -28.53
CA ARG A 327 35.20 -2.33 -28.47
C ARG A 327 34.98 -1.19 -27.48
N SER A 328 33.95 -0.40 -27.71
CA SER A 328 33.65 0.75 -26.85
C SER A 328 32.18 1.11 -26.87
N GLY A 329 31.82 2.04 -25.98
CA GLY A 329 30.57 2.76 -26.01
C GLY A 329 30.57 3.92 -25.04
N TYR A 330 29.79 4.94 -25.34
CA TYR A 330 29.74 6.17 -24.56
C TYR A 330 28.43 6.92 -24.82
N GLU A 331 27.96 7.69 -23.85
CA GLU A 331 26.92 8.70 -24.05
C GLU A 331 27.55 10.02 -24.48
N ILE A 332 27.31 10.39 -25.73
CA ILE A 332 27.77 11.63 -26.33
C ILE A 332 26.75 12.71 -26.04
N LEU A 333 27.11 13.69 -25.22
CA LEU A 333 26.29 14.87 -24.99
C LEU A 333 26.60 15.95 -26.04
N SER A 334 25.59 16.73 -26.41
CA SER A 334 25.69 17.77 -27.45
C SER A 334 26.62 18.92 -27.09
N ASP A 335 26.92 19.12 -25.81
CA ASP A 335 27.84 20.12 -25.29
C ASP A 335 29.30 19.63 -25.20
N HIS A 336 29.55 18.33 -25.40
CA HIS A 336 30.91 17.80 -25.45
C HIS A 336 31.66 18.30 -26.70
N GLU A 337 32.95 18.58 -26.56
CA GLU A 337 33.80 18.82 -27.74
C GLU A 337 34.00 17.50 -28.52
N PRO A 338 33.77 17.46 -29.84
CA PRO A 338 33.95 16.24 -30.63
C PRO A 338 35.35 15.63 -30.51
N LEU A 339 36.39 16.45 -30.40
CA LEU A 339 37.76 15.97 -30.25
C LEU A 339 37.97 15.25 -28.92
N ASP A 340 37.37 15.73 -27.83
CA ASP A 340 37.45 15.07 -26.52
C ASP A 340 36.75 13.72 -26.52
N VAL A 341 35.58 13.64 -27.16
CA VAL A 341 34.86 12.36 -27.34
C VAL A 341 35.68 11.40 -28.19
N ILE A 342 36.28 11.88 -29.29
CA ILE A 342 37.19 11.07 -30.13
C ILE A 342 38.38 10.57 -29.31
N GLU A 343 38.96 11.40 -28.42
CA GLU A 343 40.07 10.99 -27.57
C GLU A 343 39.69 9.86 -26.60
N LYS A 344 38.46 9.85 -26.05
CA LYS A 344 37.96 8.74 -25.20
C LYS A 344 37.91 7.42 -25.98
N PHE A 345 37.40 7.45 -27.20
CA PHE A 345 37.38 6.27 -28.08
C PHE A 345 38.77 5.88 -28.60
N ARG A 346 39.64 6.86 -28.88
CA ARG A 346 41.04 6.64 -29.30
C ARG A 346 41.81 5.92 -28.21
N LEU A 347 41.65 6.35 -26.95
CA LEU A 347 42.25 5.70 -25.79
C LEU A 347 41.80 4.24 -25.68
N GLY A 348 40.52 3.96 -25.93
CA GLY A 348 39.96 2.61 -25.91
C GLY A 348 40.46 1.64 -26.99
N CYS A 349 41.24 2.10 -27.96
CA CYS A 349 41.86 1.26 -28.99
C CYS A 349 43.37 1.50 -29.14
N SER A 350 44.00 2.21 -28.19
CA SER A 350 45.41 2.61 -28.31
C SER A 350 45.72 3.33 -29.65
N GLY A 351 44.73 4.04 -30.20
CA GLY A 351 44.78 4.59 -31.54
C GLY A 351 45.66 5.83 -31.67
N ARG A 352 46.17 6.09 -32.86
CA ARG A 352 46.86 7.34 -33.23
C ARG A 352 46.15 7.96 -34.42
N ILE A 353 45.63 9.16 -34.23
CA ILE A 353 44.97 9.93 -35.29
C ILE A 353 45.92 11.03 -35.73
N THR A 354 46.08 11.18 -37.04
CA THR A 354 46.86 12.26 -37.64
C THR A 354 46.04 12.98 -38.70
N GLU A 355 46.26 14.28 -38.82
CA GLU A 355 45.75 15.12 -39.90
C GLU A 355 46.95 15.51 -40.77
N ASN A 356 46.93 15.11 -42.04
CA ASN A 356 47.98 15.45 -43.00
C ASN A 356 47.36 16.06 -44.26
N GLY A 357 47.58 17.36 -44.48
CA GLY A 357 47.17 18.05 -45.70
C GLY A 357 45.67 18.00 -45.97
N GLY A 358 44.84 17.99 -44.93
CA GLY A 358 43.39 17.85 -45.00
C GLY A 358 42.90 16.42 -44.82
N LEU A 359 43.75 15.40 -44.82
CA LEU A 359 43.37 13.99 -44.70
C LEU A 359 43.51 13.49 -43.27
N PHE A 360 42.46 12.87 -42.73
CA PHE A 360 42.47 12.22 -41.42
C PHE A 360 42.78 10.74 -41.58
N LYS A 361 43.89 10.31 -40.99
CA LYS A 361 44.33 8.90 -40.97
C LYS A 361 44.33 8.40 -39.54
N MET A 362 43.91 7.15 -39.37
CA MET A 362 43.94 6.47 -38.10
C MET A 362 44.87 5.27 -38.21
N LEU A 363 45.62 5.04 -37.14
CA LEU A 363 46.42 3.86 -36.89
C LEU A 363 45.95 3.24 -35.58
N VAL A 364 45.62 1.95 -35.61
CA VAL A 364 45.22 1.16 -34.43
C VAL A 364 46.12 -0.06 -34.38
N GLY A 365 46.52 -0.47 -33.17
CA GLY A 365 47.39 -1.63 -32.97
C GLY A 365 48.85 -1.41 -33.40
N ALA A 366 49.54 -2.51 -33.66
CA ALA A 366 50.94 -2.51 -34.10
C ALA A 366 51.06 -1.85 -35.48
N PRO A 367 51.99 -0.89 -35.66
CA PRO A 367 52.21 -0.31 -36.97
C PRO A 367 52.80 -1.30 -37.98
N GLY A 368 52.64 -0.97 -39.26
CA GLY A 368 53.17 -1.78 -40.36
C GLY A 368 54.70 -1.74 -40.43
N ALA A 369 55.25 -2.51 -41.36
CA ALA A 369 56.68 -2.52 -41.63
C ALA A 369 57.21 -1.13 -42.04
N ALA A 370 58.51 -0.90 -41.84
CA ALA A 370 59.15 0.35 -42.22
C ALA A 370 58.95 0.68 -43.70
N VAL A 371 58.46 1.88 -43.99
CA VAL A 371 58.22 2.39 -45.35
C VAL A 371 59.42 3.17 -45.91
N TYR A 372 60.38 3.50 -45.06
CA TYR A 372 61.62 4.20 -45.40
C TYR A 372 62.74 3.71 -44.51
N SER A 373 63.91 3.43 -45.10
CA SER A 373 65.10 2.99 -44.38
C SER A 373 66.26 3.94 -44.67
N PHE A 374 67.00 4.34 -43.65
CA PHE A 374 68.12 5.26 -43.81
C PHE A 374 69.25 4.96 -42.82
N THR A 375 70.41 5.55 -43.09
CA THR A 375 71.62 5.43 -42.29
C THR A 375 72.10 6.79 -41.77
N ASP A 376 73.13 6.80 -40.93
CA ASP A 376 73.76 8.05 -40.47
C ASP A 376 74.26 8.94 -41.63
N ASP A 377 74.61 8.35 -42.78
CA ASP A 377 75.14 9.06 -43.95
C ASP A 377 74.05 9.85 -44.72
N ASP A 378 72.78 9.50 -44.53
CA ASP A 378 71.65 10.14 -45.19
C ASP A 378 71.15 11.39 -44.45
N ILE A 379 71.59 11.61 -43.21
CA ILE A 379 71.12 12.74 -42.39
C ILE A 379 71.87 14.02 -42.77
N VAL A 380 71.12 15.13 -42.92
CA VAL A 380 71.70 16.43 -43.30
C VAL A 380 72.61 16.95 -42.19
N ILE A 381 73.93 16.92 -42.43
CA ILE A 381 74.96 17.30 -41.44
C ILE A 381 75.03 18.80 -41.12
N THR A 382 74.50 19.66 -41.99
CA THR A 382 74.52 21.12 -41.79
C THR A 382 73.43 21.62 -40.84
N GLU A 383 72.51 20.75 -40.44
CA GLU A 383 71.40 21.05 -39.54
C GLU A 383 71.63 20.40 -38.17
N GLY A 384 71.01 20.97 -37.13
CA GLY A 384 71.11 20.43 -35.77
C GLY A 384 70.33 19.12 -35.61
N GLN A 385 70.89 18.18 -34.83
CA GLN A 385 70.23 16.94 -34.42
C GLN A 385 70.02 16.95 -32.91
N THR A 386 68.84 16.56 -32.45
CA THR A 386 68.54 16.43 -31.01
C THR A 386 68.18 14.99 -30.69
N PHE A 387 68.73 14.47 -29.60
CA PHE A 387 68.43 13.14 -29.08
C PHE A 387 68.09 13.21 -27.60
N ALA A 388 66.91 12.73 -27.24
CA ALA A 388 66.50 12.52 -25.85
C ALA A 388 66.53 11.01 -25.55
N PRO A 389 67.57 10.49 -24.86
CA PRO A 389 67.72 9.06 -24.63
C PRO A 389 66.86 8.52 -23.48
N PHE A 390 66.72 9.26 -22.39
CA PHE A 390 66.01 8.84 -21.18
C PHE A 390 65.31 10.03 -20.50
N PRO A 391 64.04 9.89 -20.10
CA PRO A 391 63.38 10.83 -19.21
C PRO A 391 63.92 10.71 -17.78
N THR A 392 63.62 11.68 -16.92
CA THR A 392 63.94 11.57 -15.48
C THR A 392 63.06 10.50 -14.83
N ILE A 393 63.50 9.94 -13.69
CA ILE A 393 62.76 8.86 -13.01
C ILE A 393 61.32 9.27 -12.64
N ASP A 394 61.10 10.55 -12.32
CA ASP A 394 59.77 11.11 -12.00
C ASP A 394 58.83 11.19 -13.21
N GLN A 395 59.37 11.01 -14.42
CA GLN A 395 58.65 10.98 -15.70
C GLN A 395 58.57 9.55 -16.28
N THR A 396 58.93 8.53 -15.49
CA THR A 396 58.80 7.12 -15.85
C THR A 396 57.70 6.43 -15.06
N PHE A 397 57.10 5.39 -15.66
CA PHE A 397 56.04 4.61 -15.03
C PHE A 397 56.33 3.12 -15.17
N ASN A 398 56.11 2.36 -14.10
CA ASN A 398 56.32 0.89 -14.08
C ASN A 398 55.06 0.11 -13.70
N ALA A 399 53.94 0.82 -13.52
CA ALA A 399 52.64 0.21 -13.36
C ALA A 399 51.55 1.12 -13.92
N ILE A 400 50.43 0.52 -14.33
CA ILE A 400 49.21 1.21 -14.70
C ILE A 400 48.07 0.75 -13.79
N GLU A 401 47.40 1.72 -13.21
CA GLU A 401 46.16 1.58 -12.46
C GLU A 401 45.03 2.14 -13.32
N ALA A 402 44.09 1.28 -13.70
CA ALA A 402 43.05 1.64 -14.67
C ALA A 402 41.67 1.52 -14.04
N THR A 403 40.78 2.46 -14.34
CA THR A 403 39.35 2.38 -13.97
C THR A 403 38.47 2.30 -15.20
N TYR A 404 37.33 1.62 -15.10
CA TYR A 404 36.39 1.42 -16.21
C TYR A 404 34.96 1.17 -15.71
N PRO A 405 33.92 1.42 -16.52
CA PRO A 405 32.55 1.04 -16.17
C PRO A 405 32.39 -0.49 -16.21
N GLU A 406 31.94 -1.12 -15.13
CA GLU A 406 31.74 -2.58 -15.07
C GLU A 406 30.25 -2.93 -15.23
N PRO A 407 29.81 -3.52 -16.38
CA PRO A 407 28.40 -3.87 -16.59
C PRO A 407 27.82 -4.83 -15.55
N ARG A 408 28.64 -5.69 -14.93
CA ARG A 408 28.21 -6.63 -13.89
C ARG A 408 28.06 -5.98 -12.51
N GLU A 409 28.58 -4.76 -12.33
CA GLU A 409 28.47 -3.97 -11.09
C GLU A 409 27.57 -2.74 -11.29
N ARG A 410 26.41 -2.93 -11.93
CA ARG A 410 25.47 -1.84 -12.25
C ARG A 410 26.15 -0.67 -12.98
N TRP A 411 27.15 -0.94 -13.82
CA TRP A 411 27.89 0.05 -14.61
C TRP A 411 28.68 1.10 -13.79
N ALA A 412 28.90 0.85 -12.49
CA ALA A 412 29.76 1.68 -11.68
C ALA A 412 31.22 1.65 -12.18
N MET A 413 31.96 2.75 -11.94
CA MET A 413 33.40 2.78 -12.22
C MET A 413 34.13 1.86 -11.24
N LYS A 414 34.92 0.94 -11.78
CA LYS A 414 35.64 -0.08 -11.04
C LYS A 414 37.13 -0.08 -11.41
N ASP A 415 37.97 -0.41 -10.45
CA ASP A 415 39.39 -0.67 -10.68
C ASP A 415 39.61 -1.97 -11.47
N ALA A 416 40.38 -1.89 -12.54
CA ALA A 416 40.91 -3.06 -13.24
C ALA A 416 42.11 -3.65 -12.48
N PRO A 417 42.41 -4.95 -12.67
CA PRO A 417 43.63 -5.52 -12.13
C PRO A 417 44.85 -4.70 -12.56
N ARG A 418 45.62 -4.23 -11.57
CA ARG A 418 46.83 -3.45 -11.79
C ARG A 418 47.76 -4.18 -12.76
N THR A 419 48.22 -3.48 -13.79
CA THR A 419 49.25 -3.99 -14.69
C THR A 419 50.60 -3.49 -14.23
N ASP A 420 51.54 -4.40 -13.96
CA ASP A 420 52.82 -4.07 -13.38
C ASP A 420 53.93 -4.95 -13.96
N ASP A 421 55.14 -4.40 -14.03
CA ASP A 421 56.31 -5.06 -14.60
C ASP A 421 57.47 -5.05 -13.60
N ALA A 422 57.90 -6.25 -13.17
CA ALA A 422 58.94 -6.41 -12.16
C ALA A 422 60.33 -5.98 -12.66
N GLU A 423 60.62 -6.15 -13.94
CA GLU A 423 61.91 -5.78 -14.55
C GLU A 423 62.03 -4.26 -14.69
N MET A 424 60.95 -3.60 -15.12
CA MET A 424 60.87 -2.14 -15.15
C MET A 424 61.04 -1.55 -13.75
N ARG A 425 60.37 -2.14 -12.74
CA ARG A 425 60.50 -1.71 -11.34
C ARG A 425 61.92 -1.89 -10.80
N ALA A 426 62.59 -2.98 -11.14
CA ALA A 426 63.99 -3.20 -10.76
C ALA A 426 64.92 -2.15 -11.40
N SER A 427 64.63 -1.75 -12.65
CA SER A 427 65.37 -0.71 -13.36
C SER A 427 65.16 0.68 -12.75
N ASP A 428 64.02 0.95 -12.13
CA ASP A 428 63.73 2.22 -11.43
C ASP A 428 64.09 2.19 -9.93
N ALA A 429 65.15 1.46 -9.57
CA ALA A 429 65.64 1.33 -8.20
C ALA A 429 64.58 0.84 -7.19
N GLY A 430 63.64 0.01 -7.63
CA GLY A 430 62.59 -0.57 -6.80
C GLY A 430 61.43 0.37 -6.45
N LYS A 431 61.40 1.60 -6.98
CA LYS A 431 60.31 2.55 -6.73
C LYS A 431 59.04 2.10 -7.42
N ASN A 432 57.89 2.28 -6.76
CA ASN A 432 56.59 2.05 -7.38
C ASN A 432 56.11 3.34 -8.06
N LEU A 433 56.00 3.34 -9.38
CA LEU A 433 55.63 4.51 -10.19
C LEU A 433 54.34 4.20 -10.97
N PRO A 434 53.17 4.20 -10.29
CA PRO A 434 51.89 3.98 -10.94
C PRO A 434 51.46 5.18 -11.78
N PHE A 435 50.87 4.89 -12.93
CA PHE A 435 50.11 5.84 -13.72
C PHE A 435 48.63 5.49 -13.68
N SER A 436 47.78 6.44 -13.27
CA SER A 436 46.33 6.22 -13.19
C SER A 436 45.64 6.69 -14.47
N VAL A 437 44.77 5.85 -15.05
CA VAL A 437 44.02 6.14 -16.27
C VAL A 437 42.57 5.70 -16.15
N ALA A 438 41.63 6.52 -16.63
CA ALA A 438 40.21 6.17 -16.69
C ALA A 438 39.79 5.83 -18.13
N PHE A 439 39.26 4.63 -18.34
CA PHE A 439 38.72 4.17 -19.61
C PHE A 439 37.18 4.24 -19.62
N GLU A 440 36.64 5.45 -19.61
CA GLU A 440 35.19 5.69 -19.54
C GLU A 440 34.37 5.05 -20.67
N ALA A 441 34.97 4.91 -21.85
CA ALA A 441 34.31 4.36 -23.03
C ALA A 441 34.51 2.85 -23.20
N VAL A 442 35.17 2.15 -22.27
CA VAL A 442 35.57 0.74 -22.42
C VAL A 442 34.99 -0.12 -21.30
N PRO A 443 33.77 -0.67 -21.46
CA PRO A 443 33.12 -1.49 -20.44
C PRO A 443 33.58 -2.97 -20.48
N PHE A 444 34.84 -3.21 -20.86
CA PHE A 444 35.37 -4.56 -21.12
C PHE A 444 36.65 -4.80 -20.32
N PRO A 445 36.60 -5.58 -19.22
CA PRO A 445 37.74 -5.73 -18.30
C PRO A 445 39.00 -6.26 -18.98
N THR A 446 38.87 -7.28 -19.84
CA THR A 446 40.03 -7.85 -20.55
C THR A 446 40.67 -6.84 -21.49
N GLN A 447 39.87 -6.05 -22.21
CA GLN A 447 40.37 -5.02 -23.11
C GLN A 447 41.14 -3.92 -22.36
N VAL A 448 40.66 -3.53 -21.18
CA VAL A 448 41.37 -2.57 -20.30
C VAL A 448 42.75 -3.10 -19.93
N GLN A 449 42.89 -4.40 -19.65
CA GLN A 449 44.19 -5.02 -19.38
C GLN A 449 45.10 -5.06 -20.63
N VAL A 450 44.54 -5.31 -21.83
CA VAL A 450 45.29 -5.22 -23.10
C VAL A 450 45.85 -3.82 -23.30
N LEU A 451 44.99 -2.79 -23.11
CA LEU A 451 45.36 -1.39 -23.27
C LEU A 451 46.39 -0.97 -22.22
N ALA A 452 46.19 -1.31 -20.95
CA ALA A 452 47.14 -1.01 -19.89
C ALA A 452 48.51 -1.63 -20.15
N ARG A 453 48.58 -2.89 -20.61
CA ARG A 453 49.85 -3.51 -20.98
C ARG A 453 50.54 -2.80 -22.15
N THR A 454 49.78 -2.50 -23.19
CA THR A 454 50.30 -1.79 -24.38
C THR A 454 50.82 -0.40 -24.01
N MET A 455 50.06 0.35 -23.20
CA MET A 455 50.45 1.68 -22.73
C MET A 455 51.70 1.64 -21.85
N LEU A 456 51.84 0.64 -20.97
CA LEU A 456 53.01 0.48 -20.11
C LEU A 456 54.27 0.24 -20.93
N LYS A 457 54.19 -0.63 -21.94
CA LYS A 457 55.32 -0.95 -22.83
C LYS A 457 55.67 0.19 -23.79
N ASP A 458 54.69 0.78 -24.47
CA ASP A 458 54.89 1.96 -25.35
C ASP A 458 55.45 3.14 -24.55
N GLY A 459 55.00 3.32 -23.30
CA GLY A 459 55.53 4.32 -22.37
C GLY A 459 57.00 4.12 -21.99
N ARG A 460 57.57 2.93 -22.21
CA ARG A 460 59.00 2.62 -22.01
C ARG A 460 59.85 2.76 -23.27
N ARG A 461 59.26 3.22 -24.38
CA ARG A 461 60.00 3.60 -25.59
C ARG A 461 60.45 5.05 -25.51
N PHE A 462 61.57 5.26 -24.80
CA PHE A 462 62.06 6.59 -24.41
C PHE A 462 62.81 7.36 -25.50
N ARG A 463 63.40 6.66 -26.47
CA ARG A 463 64.31 7.29 -27.43
C ARG A 463 63.53 8.16 -28.41
N VAL A 464 63.79 9.46 -28.37
CA VAL A 464 63.18 10.44 -29.28
C VAL A 464 64.29 11.20 -30.01
N HIS A 465 64.21 11.24 -31.33
CA HIS A 465 65.15 11.93 -32.20
C HIS A 465 64.44 13.02 -32.99
N VAL A 466 65.08 14.19 -33.11
CA VAL A 466 64.69 15.24 -34.06
C VAL A 466 65.85 15.40 -35.03
N ILE A 467 65.62 15.01 -36.28
CA ILE A 467 66.64 15.00 -37.33
C ILE A 467 66.08 15.62 -38.62
N VAL A 468 66.98 16.07 -39.49
CA VAL A 468 66.64 16.59 -40.82
C VAL A 468 67.09 15.59 -41.88
N LEU A 469 66.13 15.13 -42.68
CA LEU A 469 66.30 14.20 -43.79
C LEU A 469 66.25 14.92 -45.14
N PRO A 470 66.82 14.33 -46.20
CA PRO A 470 66.84 14.92 -47.53
C PRO A 470 65.44 14.95 -48.18
N PRO A 471 65.29 15.64 -49.33
CA PRO A 471 63.99 15.78 -50.01
C PRO A 471 63.31 14.47 -50.46
N ASP A 472 64.05 13.36 -50.54
CA ASP A 472 63.53 12.03 -50.83
C ASP A 472 62.65 11.47 -49.69
N ALA A 473 62.89 11.89 -48.45
CA ALA A 473 62.06 11.57 -47.28
C ALA A 473 60.75 12.38 -47.22
N ARG A 474 60.51 13.28 -48.19
CA ARG A 474 59.30 14.11 -48.26
C ARG A 474 57.98 13.33 -48.36
N PRO A 475 57.88 12.11 -48.91
CA PRO A 475 56.67 11.32 -48.88
C PRO A 475 56.26 10.81 -47.50
N LEU A 476 57.17 10.78 -46.51
CA LEU A 476 56.86 10.34 -45.15
C LEU A 476 55.69 11.11 -44.58
N GLU A 477 54.87 10.45 -43.78
CA GLU A 477 53.74 11.03 -43.08
C GLU A 477 53.83 10.69 -41.59
N PRO A 478 53.24 11.50 -40.70
CA PRO A 478 53.08 11.06 -39.31
C PRO A 478 52.31 9.74 -39.26
N ASN A 479 52.67 8.86 -38.32
CA ASN A 479 52.29 7.44 -38.21
C ASN A 479 53.06 6.47 -39.12
N ASP A 480 53.89 6.92 -40.05
CA ASP A 480 54.78 6.02 -40.79
C ASP A 480 55.89 5.46 -39.91
N VAL A 481 56.32 4.24 -40.22
CA VAL A 481 57.46 3.58 -39.57
C VAL A 481 58.68 3.72 -40.46
N VAL A 482 59.83 4.04 -39.86
CA VAL A 482 61.13 4.12 -40.52
C VAL A 482 62.13 3.20 -39.84
N ALA A 483 63.00 2.58 -40.63
CA ALA A 483 64.09 1.75 -40.13
C ALA A 483 65.40 2.55 -40.16
N TRP A 484 66.08 2.65 -39.03
CA TRP A 484 67.34 3.39 -38.92
C TRP A 484 68.49 2.49 -38.49
N THR A 485 69.50 2.39 -39.35
CA THR A 485 70.80 1.79 -39.02
C THR A 485 71.80 2.89 -38.69
N SER A 486 72.21 2.97 -37.43
CA SER A 486 73.07 4.03 -36.89
C SER A 486 74.27 3.43 -36.17
N LYS A 487 75.48 3.63 -36.71
CA LYS A 487 76.70 3.26 -35.99
C LYS A 487 76.90 4.17 -34.79
N ARG A 488 76.50 5.45 -34.90
CA ARG A 488 76.61 6.44 -33.82
C ARG A 488 75.78 6.07 -32.60
N ASN A 489 74.56 5.58 -32.81
CA ASN A 489 73.62 5.26 -31.73
C ASN A 489 73.52 3.75 -31.42
N GLY A 490 74.24 2.90 -32.16
CA GLY A 490 74.23 1.44 -31.99
C GLY A 490 72.95 0.76 -32.48
N TYR A 491 72.32 1.30 -33.52
CA TYR A 491 71.09 0.76 -34.10
C TYR A 491 71.39 -0.10 -35.34
N ILE A 492 70.71 -1.23 -35.46
CA ILE A 492 70.69 -2.09 -36.64
C ILE A 492 69.22 -2.29 -36.99
N ASP A 493 68.82 -1.75 -38.14
CA ASP A 493 67.44 -1.78 -38.67
C ASP A 493 66.39 -1.52 -37.58
N LYS A 494 66.64 -0.51 -36.75
CA LYS A 494 65.79 -0.22 -35.61
C LYS A 494 64.59 0.60 -36.05
N ASP A 495 63.41 0.16 -35.64
CA ASP A 495 62.16 0.83 -35.98
C ASP A 495 61.91 2.08 -35.13
N PHE A 496 61.51 3.13 -35.82
CA PHE A 496 61.00 4.37 -35.24
C PHE A 496 59.70 4.77 -35.94
N ILE A 497 58.78 5.36 -35.19
CA ILE A 497 57.58 5.96 -35.75
C ILE A 497 57.74 7.47 -35.90
N VAL A 498 57.27 8.02 -37.02
CA VAL A 498 57.21 9.45 -37.28
C VAL A 498 56.07 10.06 -36.46
N GLU A 499 56.40 10.89 -35.48
CA GLU A 499 55.42 11.64 -34.68
C GLU A 499 54.93 12.90 -35.38
N SER A 500 55.90 13.65 -35.91
CA SER A 500 55.68 14.93 -36.55
C SER A 500 56.67 15.11 -37.69
N LYS A 501 56.25 15.90 -38.66
CA LYS A 501 57.02 16.18 -39.86
C LYS A 501 56.81 17.63 -40.25
N ASP A 502 57.91 18.35 -40.40
CA ASP A 502 57.92 19.73 -40.88
C ASP A 502 58.69 19.81 -42.20
N ASN A 503 58.03 20.33 -43.24
CA ASN A 503 58.69 20.60 -44.51
C ASN A 503 59.44 21.93 -44.43
N LEU A 504 60.76 21.89 -44.55
CA LEU A 504 61.61 23.07 -44.51
C LEU A 504 61.61 23.82 -45.86
N ARG A 505 62.03 25.08 -45.84
CA ARG A 505 62.08 25.95 -47.04
C ARG A 505 63.10 25.47 -48.09
N ASN A 506 64.12 24.75 -47.67
CA ASN A 506 65.16 24.16 -48.52
C ASN A 506 64.76 22.79 -49.10
N LEU A 507 63.47 22.42 -49.04
CA LEU A 507 62.90 21.13 -49.45
C LEU A 507 63.30 19.92 -48.59
N CYS A 508 64.22 20.08 -47.64
CA CYS A 508 64.51 19.05 -46.64
C CYS A 508 63.34 18.91 -45.66
N VAL A 509 63.36 17.83 -44.89
CA VAL A 509 62.26 17.46 -43.99
C VAL A 509 62.80 17.26 -42.59
N GLN A 510 62.27 18.01 -41.63
CA GLN A 510 62.54 17.72 -40.22
C GLN A 510 61.53 16.69 -39.74
N VAL A 511 62.00 15.59 -39.16
CA VAL A 511 61.16 14.53 -38.61
C VAL A 511 61.45 14.35 -37.12
N THR A 512 60.38 14.18 -36.34
CA THR A 512 60.47 13.70 -34.96
C THR A 512 60.19 12.21 -34.95
N LEU A 513 61.19 11.42 -34.59
CA LEU A 513 61.15 9.97 -34.56
C LEU A 513 61.09 9.48 -33.11
N ARG A 514 60.14 8.61 -32.79
CA ARG A 514 60.07 7.93 -31.49
C ARG A 514 60.33 6.45 -31.67
N GLU A 515 61.12 5.87 -30.78
CA GLU A 515 61.29 4.43 -30.73
C GLU A 515 59.94 3.72 -30.62
N MET A 516 59.87 2.57 -31.28
CA MET A 516 58.71 1.71 -31.33
C MET A 516 59.16 0.26 -31.38
N ASP A 517 58.33 -0.63 -30.86
CA ASP A 517 58.48 -2.07 -31.02
C ASP A 517 57.11 -2.68 -31.34
N PRO A 518 56.93 -3.33 -32.51
CA PRO A 518 55.67 -3.96 -32.86
C PRO A 518 55.17 -4.99 -31.84
N THR A 519 56.08 -5.65 -31.11
CA THR A 519 55.74 -6.69 -30.12
C THR A 519 55.13 -6.12 -28.83
N ASP A 520 55.12 -4.80 -28.65
CA ASP A 520 54.47 -4.15 -27.52
C ASP A 520 52.95 -4.33 -27.53
N TYR A 521 52.38 -4.58 -28.72
CA TYR A 521 50.95 -4.77 -28.96
C TYR A 521 50.53 -6.25 -28.91
N ASP A 522 51.47 -7.18 -28.69
CA ASP A 522 51.19 -8.62 -28.66
C ASP A 522 50.50 -9.02 -27.35
N TRP A 523 49.29 -9.56 -27.50
CA TRP A 523 48.47 -10.09 -26.42
C TRP A 523 48.54 -11.61 -26.36
N SER A 524 48.58 -12.15 -25.14
CA SER A 524 48.42 -13.58 -24.83
C SER A 524 47.44 -13.73 -23.67
N SER A 525 46.62 -14.77 -23.71
CA SER A 525 45.69 -15.10 -22.62
C SER A 525 46.39 -15.35 -21.29
N SER A 526 47.68 -15.74 -21.30
CA SER A 526 48.51 -15.90 -20.10
C SER A 526 48.75 -14.60 -19.33
N PHE A 527 48.54 -13.44 -19.94
CA PHE A 527 48.68 -12.13 -19.28
C PHE A 527 47.39 -11.67 -18.60
N GLN A 528 46.25 -12.32 -18.87
CA GLN A 528 44.97 -11.94 -18.29
C GLN A 528 44.92 -12.27 -16.80
N LYS A 529 44.73 -11.23 -15.98
CA LYS A 529 44.46 -11.35 -14.55
C LYS A 529 42.94 -11.49 -14.31
N PRO A 530 42.50 -12.28 -13.32
CA PRO A 530 41.09 -12.42 -12.99
C PRO A 530 40.50 -11.08 -12.53
N VAL A 531 39.23 -10.84 -12.87
CA VAL A 531 38.46 -9.69 -12.40
C VAL A 531 37.43 -10.18 -11.38
N SER A 532 37.43 -9.61 -10.18
CA SER A 532 36.42 -9.89 -9.17
C SER A 532 35.22 -8.99 -9.38
N VAL A 533 34.02 -9.55 -9.24
CA VAL A 533 32.76 -8.79 -9.26
C VAL A 533 32.18 -8.88 -7.85
N GLY A 534 31.92 -7.73 -7.23
CA GLY A 534 31.24 -7.64 -5.95
C GLY A 534 29.83 -8.19 -6.05
N TRP A 535 29.33 -8.75 -4.94
CA TRP A 535 27.94 -9.18 -4.91
C TRP A 535 27.02 -7.96 -4.96
N LEU A 536 26.09 -7.98 -5.92
CA LEU A 536 24.98 -7.05 -6.02
C LEU A 536 23.68 -7.86 -5.96
N GLY A 537 22.71 -7.33 -5.24
CA GLY A 537 21.39 -7.91 -5.15
C GLY A 537 20.63 -7.34 -3.95
N PRO A 538 19.30 -7.46 -3.95
CA PRO A 538 18.51 -7.09 -2.79
C PRO A 538 18.85 -8.04 -1.64
N ILE A 539 19.24 -7.48 -0.49
CA ILE A 539 19.25 -8.23 0.76
C ILE A 539 17.80 -8.28 1.23
N ARG A 540 17.12 -9.39 0.92
CA ARG A 540 15.78 -9.64 1.44
C ARG A 540 15.94 -10.20 2.85
N PRO A 541 15.32 -9.58 3.87
CA PRO A 541 15.32 -10.18 5.20
C PRO A 541 14.60 -11.53 5.14
N ASP A 542 15.17 -12.53 5.82
CA ASP A 542 14.53 -13.84 5.96
C ASP A 542 13.16 -13.69 6.62
N THR A 543 12.23 -14.56 6.24
CA THR A 543 10.89 -14.58 6.83
C THR A 543 11.00 -14.87 8.32
N GLN A 544 10.54 -13.94 9.16
CA GLN A 544 10.62 -14.10 10.60
C GLN A 544 9.47 -14.99 11.09
N LEU A 545 9.84 -16.10 11.75
CA LEU A 545 8.91 -16.94 12.49
C LEU A 545 8.50 -16.27 13.80
N MET A 546 7.27 -16.55 14.24
CA MET A 546 6.80 -16.07 15.53
C MET A 546 7.44 -16.87 16.69
N THR A 547 8.12 -16.17 17.58
CA THR A 547 8.84 -16.78 18.72
C THR A 547 8.12 -16.52 20.05
N GLY A 548 8.20 -17.48 20.98
CA GLY A 548 7.61 -17.34 22.31
C GLY A 548 6.08 -17.30 22.34
N TRP A 549 5.41 -17.77 21.28
CA TRP A 549 3.95 -17.85 21.23
C TRP A 549 3.43 -18.82 22.29
N ALA A 550 2.53 -18.34 23.15
CA ALA A 550 1.87 -19.14 24.16
C ALA A 550 0.39 -18.76 24.28
N VAL A 551 -0.44 -19.73 24.66
CA VAL A 551 -1.89 -19.60 24.80
C VAL A 551 -2.30 -20.26 26.12
N GLU A 552 -2.97 -19.52 26.99
CA GLU A 552 -3.38 -19.94 28.32
C GLU A 552 -4.88 -19.67 28.52
N PRO A 553 -5.61 -20.49 29.29
CA PRO A 553 -6.99 -20.21 29.63
C PRO A 553 -7.10 -18.96 30.53
N ALA A 554 -8.15 -18.16 30.34
CA ALA A 554 -8.36 -16.95 31.11
C ALA A 554 -9.84 -16.69 31.42
N ILE A 555 -10.10 -15.76 32.33
CA ILE A 555 -11.44 -15.43 32.83
C ILE A 555 -11.57 -13.92 32.90
N ILE A 556 -12.71 -13.40 32.44
CA ILE A 556 -13.09 -11.99 32.62
C ILE A 556 -14.00 -11.90 33.84
N TYR A 557 -13.62 -11.05 34.79
CA TYR A 557 -14.31 -10.83 36.06
C TYR A 557 -15.13 -9.54 36.04
N ASP A 558 -16.18 -9.47 36.86
CA ASP A 558 -16.85 -8.20 37.17
C ASP A 558 -16.12 -7.41 38.27
N SER A 559 -16.68 -6.25 38.66
CA SER A 559 -16.15 -5.39 39.71
C SER A 559 -16.12 -6.03 41.11
N ASN A 560 -16.83 -7.14 41.32
CA ASN A 560 -16.87 -7.90 42.57
C ASN A 560 -16.00 -9.17 42.50
N ASN A 561 -15.15 -9.28 41.47
CA ASN A 561 -14.27 -10.43 41.24
C ASN A 561 -15.04 -11.74 41.03
N VAL A 562 -16.28 -11.66 40.51
CA VAL A 562 -17.08 -12.83 40.11
C VAL A 562 -16.77 -13.15 38.64
N PRO A 563 -16.47 -14.42 38.29
CA PRO A 563 -16.19 -14.80 36.91
C PRO A 563 -17.46 -14.64 36.06
N ARG A 564 -17.37 -13.86 34.97
CA ARG A 564 -18.51 -13.59 34.08
C ARG A 564 -18.39 -14.21 32.71
N ARG A 565 -17.18 -14.33 32.17
CA ARG A 565 -16.95 -14.88 30.82
C ARG A 565 -15.67 -15.70 30.78
N ALA A 566 -15.73 -16.80 30.05
CA ALA A 566 -14.55 -17.55 29.66
C ALA A 566 -13.77 -16.78 28.58
N SER A 567 -12.44 -16.85 28.64
CA SER A 567 -11.53 -16.19 27.71
C SER A 567 -10.22 -16.99 27.61
N MET A 568 -9.26 -16.48 26.86
CA MET A 568 -7.89 -16.99 26.79
C MET A 568 -6.92 -15.82 26.74
N LYS A 569 -5.73 -16.03 27.29
CA LYS A 569 -4.62 -15.09 27.28
C LYS A 569 -3.59 -15.60 26.29
N VAL A 570 -3.14 -14.74 25.39
CA VAL A 570 -2.07 -15.04 24.45
C VAL A 570 -0.86 -14.18 24.75
N SER A 571 0.34 -14.70 24.50
CA SER A 571 1.59 -13.95 24.65
C SER A 571 2.61 -14.33 23.59
N CYS A 572 3.60 -13.47 23.40
CA CYS A 572 4.72 -13.70 22.49
C CYS A 572 6.04 -13.27 23.12
N ALA A 573 7.16 -13.55 22.43
CA ALA A 573 8.46 -13.05 22.86
C ALA A 573 8.45 -11.50 23.01
N PRO A 574 9.10 -10.94 24.04
CA PRO A 574 9.25 -9.50 24.23
C PRO A 574 10.40 -8.92 23.38
N ASP A 575 10.50 -7.58 23.36
CA ASP A 575 11.68 -6.83 22.92
C ASP A 575 12.16 -7.17 21.48
N LEU A 576 11.20 -7.23 20.56
CA LEU A 576 11.47 -7.43 19.13
C LEU A 576 11.32 -6.08 18.43
N ASP A 577 12.33 -5.71 17.66
CA ASP A 577 12.31 -4.50 16.85
C ASP A 577 11.41 -4.67 15.61
N ASP A 578 10.80 -3.57 15.18
CA ASP A 578 9.94 -3.51 13.98
C ASP A 578 8.70 -4.43 14.06
N VAL A 579 8.03 -4.46 15.22
CA VAL A 579 6.71 -5.08 15.39
C VAL A 579 5.73 -4.03 15.89
N ARG A 580 4.66 -3.79 15.11
CA ARG A 580 3.59 -2.82 15.44
C ARG A 580 2.48 -3.48 16.25
N SER A 581 2.00 -4.63 15.77
CA SER A 581 0.95 -5.39 16.42
C SER A 581 1.11 -6.89 16.19
N VAL A 582 0.36 -7.69 16.94
CA VAL A 582 0.25 -9.13 16.77
C VAL A 582 -1.14 -9.42 16.21
N TRP A 583 -1.16 -10.10 15.06
CA TRP A 583 -2.38 -10.65 14.49
C TRP A 583 -2.66 -12.01 15.10
N VAL A 584 -3.78 -12.12 15.81
CA VAL A 584 -4.21 -13.33 16.49
C VAL A 584 -5.44 -13.91 15.82
N GLN A 585 -5.41 -15.22 15.57
CA GLN A 585 -6.55 -16.00 15.10
C GLN A 585 -6.84 -17.14 16.06
N VAL A 586 -8.12 -17.36 16.36
CA VAL A 586 -8.62 -18.46 17.18
C VAL A 586 -9.68 -19.22 16.40
N ARG A 587 -9.58 -20.55 16.39
CA ARG A 587 -10.58 -21.44 15.79
C ARG A 587 -11.07 -22.47 16.79
N HIS A 588 -12.30 -22.92 16.58
CA HIS A 588 -12.87 -24.03 17.33
C HIS A 588 -12.29 -25.36 16.85
N VAL A 589 -11.86 -26.23 17.75
CA VAL A 589 -11.14 -27.47 17.38
C VAL A 589 -12.02 -28.41 16.56
N ALA A 590 -13.28 -28.62 16.96
CA ALA A 590 -14.14 -29.60 16.29
C ALA A 590 -14.66 -29.14 14.92
N SER A 591 -15.01 -27.85 14.77
CA SER A 591 -15.60 -27.32 13.54
C SER A 591 -14.58 -26.66 12.61
N GLN A 592 -13.35 -26.40 13.09
CA GLN A 592 -12.30 -25.67 12.38
C GLN A 592 -12.68 -24.24 11.96
N GLN A 593 -13.82 -23.73 12.47
CA GLN A 593 -14.29 -22.38 12.19
C GLN A 593 -13.50 -21.36 13.01
N VAL A 594 -12.99 -20.32 12.34
CA VAL A 594 -12.35 -19.17 13.00
C VAL A 594 -13.43 -18.37 13.73
N VAL A 595 -13.30 -18.26 15.04
CA VAL A 595 -14.24 -17.54 15.93
C VAL A 595 -13.71 -16.17 16.36
N PHE A 596 -12.40 -15.95 16.24
CA PHE A 596 -11.75 -14.68 16.53
C PHE A 596 -10.62 -14.45 15.52
N ASP A 597 -10.58 -13.25 14.95
CA ASP A 597 -9.58 -12.86 13.95
C ASP A 597 -9.32 -11.35 14.10
N SER A 598 -8.15 -10.97 14.62
CA SER A 598 -7.85 -9.56 14.92
C SER A 598 -6.36 -9.25 14.95
N ASP A 599 -5.97 -8.12 14.35
CA ASP A 599 -4.63 -7.53 14.38
C ASP A 599 -4.50 -6.33 15.34
N ALA A 600 -5.52 -6.12 16.18
CA ALA A 600 -5.61 -4.99 17.10
C ALA A 600 -4.69 -5.08 18.34
N SER A 601 -4.02 -6.22 18.56
CA SER A 601 -3.14 -6.41 19.71
C SER A 601 -1.83 -5.66 19.52
N ALA A 602 -1.78 -4.40 19.97
CA ALA A 602 -0.57 -3.57 19.92
C ALA A 602 0.61 -4.26 20.63
N TYR A 603 1.76 -4.29 19.96
CA TYR A 603 2.97 -4.93 20.48
C TYR A 603 3.62 -4.04 21.56
N ALA A 604 3.21 -4.22 22.81
CA ALA A 604 3.67 -3.43 23.95
C ALA A 604 3.74 -4.29 25.23
N PRO A 605 4.57 -3.91 26.23
CA PRO A 605 4.57 -4.56 27.54
C PRO A 605 3.16 -4.62 28.12
N PRO A 606 2.72 -5.77 28.66
CA PRO A 606 3.52 -6.94 29.06
C PRO A 606 3.73 -8.01 27.97
N TYR A 607 3.49 -7.69 26.69
CA TYR A 607 3.55 -8.64 25.55
C TYR A 607 2.62 -9.86 25.72
N ALA A 608 1.52 -9.62 26.43
CA ALA A 608 0.48 -10.58 26.70
C ALA A 608 -0.88 -9.88 26.68
N TRP A 609 -1.85 -10.49 26.02
CA TRP A 609 -3.17 -9.91 25.77
C TRP A 609 -4.25 -10.89 26.18
N LEU A 610 -5.21 -10.40 26.95
CA LEU A 610 -6.45 -11.11 27.23
C LEU A 610 -7.39 -10.91 26.04
N LEU A 611 -7.83 -11.98 25.39
CA LEU A 611 -8.70 -11.88 24.22
C LEU A 611 -10.15 -11.65 24.65
N ASP A 612 -10.77 -10.60 24.12
CA ASP A 612 -12.20 -10.35 24.29
C ASP A 612 -12.94 -10.82 23.03
N GLY A 613 -13.49 -12.03 23.10
CA GLY A 613 -14.18 -12.70 22.01
C GLY A 613 -15.30 -13.59 22.52
N ASN A 614 -16.15 -14.09 21.60
CA ASN A 614 -17.26 -14.97 21.93
C ASN A 614 -16.75 -16.41 22.10
N PHE A 615 -16.23 -16.72 23.28
CA PHE A 615 -15.75 -18.05 23.63
C PHE A 615 -16.76 -18.79 24.50
N LEU A 616 -17.14 -20.00 24.10
CA LEU A 616 -18.03 -20.85 24.88
C LEU A 616 -17.29 -21.40 26.11
N PRO A 617 -17.99 -21.62 27.23
CA PRO A 617 -17.38 -22.23 28.42
C PRO A 617 -17.09 -23.72 28.19
N ASN A 618 -15.99 -24.21 28.76
CA ASN A 618 -15.59 -25.62 28.75
C ASN A 618 -15.35 -26.24 27.35
N GLU A 619 -14.91 -25.45 26.38
CA GLU A 619 -14.76 -25.85 24.98
C GLU A 619 -13.30 -25.77 24.50
N ASP A 620 -12.92 -26.61 23.54
CA ASP A 620 -11.55 -26.69 23.01
C ASP A 620 -11.36 -25.75 21.80
N TYR A 621 -10.37 -24.87 21.90
CA TYR A 621 -9.96 -23.93 20.86
C TYR A 621 -8.48 -24.11 20.51
N GLU A 622 -8.09 -23.63 19.34
CA GLU A 622 -6.70 -23.45 18.94
C GLU A 622 -6.45 -22.00 18.56
N ALA A 623 -5.32 -21.44 18.97
CA ALA A 623 -4.92 -20.08 18.61
C ALA A 623 -3.52 -20.02 18.01
N ARG A 624 -3.36 -19.15 17.00
CA ARG A 624 -2.08 -18.81 16.36
C ARG A 624 -1.92 -17.29 16.27
N GLY A 625 -0.67 -16.85 16.20
CA GLY A 625 -0.31 -15.44 16.09
C GLY A 625 0.58 -15.20 14.86
N LYS A 626 0.65 -13.95 14.41
CA LYS A 626 1.58 -13.48 13.38
C LYS A 626 2.02 -12.05 13.71
N TYR A 627 3.31 -11.75 13.59
CA TYR A 627 3.79 -10.38 13.76
C TYR A 627 3.36 -9.49 12.59
N VAL A 628 2.89 -8.28 12.89
CA VAL A 628 2.60 -7.23 11.92
C VAL A 628 3.66 -6.14 12.08
N PRO A 629 4.67 -6.07 11.19
CA PRO A 629 5.75 -5.09 11.28
C PRO A 629 5.34 -3.67 10.89
N TYR A 630 6.21 -2.69 11.15
CA TYR A 630 6.09 -1.35 10.53
C TYR A 630 6.65 -1.34 9.12
N SER A 631 7.69 -2.13 8.87
CA SER A 631 8.25 -2.36 7.54
C SER A 631 7.41 -3.35 6.72
N THR A 632 7.83 -3.60 5.48
CA THR A 632 7.24 -4.61 4.58
C THR A 632 7.90 -6.00 4.73
N ARG A 633 8.64 -6.25 5.81
CA ARG A 633 9.31 -7.55 6.04
C ARG A 633 8.28 -8.70 6.09
N PRO A 634 8.52 -9.82 5.40
CA PRO A 634 7.66 -10.98 5.48
C PRO A 634 7.73 -11.62 6.88
N THR A 635 6.56 -11.92 7.43
CA THR A 635 6.39 -12.63 8.71
C THR A 635 5.49 -13.84 8.52
N GLU A 636 5.73 -14.90 9.28
CA GLU A 636 4.95 -16.13 9.23
C GLU A 636 4.04 -16.32 10.45
N TRP A 637 3.02 -17.15 10.27
CA TRP A 637 2.13 -17.57 11.34
C TRP A 637 2.85 -18.52 12.30
N SER A 638 2.58 -18.43 13.59
CA SER A 638 2.94 -19.46 14.56
C SER A 638 2.18 -20.76 14.30
N ALA A 639 2.65 -21.84 14.94
CA ALA A 639 1.86 -23.05 15.05
C ALA A 639 0.56 -22.79 15.82
N TRP A 640 -0.50 -23.53 15.47
CA TRP A 640 -1.72 -23.57 16.26
C TRP A 640 -1.43 -24.23 17.62
N LEU A 641 -1.73 -23.51 18.71
CA LEU A 641 -1.64 -24.03 20.07
C LEU A 641 -3.04 -24.22 20.66
N ALA A 642 -3.27 -25.37 21.27
CA ALA A 642 -4.57 -25.72 21.86
C ALA A 642 -4.77 -25.08 23.24
N VAL A 643 -6.01 -24.68 23.53
CA VAL A 643 -6.45 -24.15 24.82
C VAL A 643 -7.90 -24.56 25.08
N ARG A 644 -8.20 -25.01 26.30
CA ARG A 644 -9.57 -25.29 26.74
C ARG A 644 -10.07 -24.15 27.62
N THR A 645 -11.22 -23.57 27.28
CA THR A 645 -11.79 -22.45 28.04
C THR A 645 -12.32 -22.90 29.40
N PRO A 646 -12.26 -22.05 30.45
CA PRO A 646 -12.83 -22.37 31.76
C PRO A 646 -14.36 -22.58 31.71
N ASP A 647 -14.91 -23.46 32.56
CA ASP A 647 -16.36 -23.73 32.67
C ASP A 647 -17.06 -22.63 33.49
N ILE A 648 -17.34 -21.49 32.86
CA ILE A 648 -18.07 -20.37 33.48
C ILE A 648 -19.51 -20.36 32.95
N ARG A 649 -20.49 -20.67 33.83
CA ARG A 649 -21.92 -20.72 33.49
C ARG A 649 -22.71 -19.61 34.17
N LEU A 650 -23.90 -19.31 33.63
CA LEU A 650 -24.86 -18.41 34.26
C LEU A 650 -25.34 -18.98 35.61
N THR A 651 -25.57 -18.10 36.58
CA THR A 651 -26.01 -18.43 37.94
C THR A 651 -27.40 -17.85 38.24
N ASP A 652 -28.03 -18.28 39.34
CA ASP A 652 -29.37 -17.83 39.73
C ASP A 652 -29.51 -16.30 39.86
N ARG A 653 -28.40 -15.60 40.19
CA ARG A 653 -28.34 -14.13 40.30
C ARG A 653 -28.42 -13.42 38.96
N ASP A 654 -28.25 -14.15 37.85
CA ASP A 654 -28.29 -13.61 36.50
C ASP A 654 -29.70 -13.68 35.88
N VAL A 655 -30.64 -14.42 36.52
CA VAL A 655 -32.01 -14.67 36.01
C VAL A 655 -33.12 -14.14 36.92
N TYR A 656 -32.93 -14.14 38.25
CA TYR A 656 -33.95 -13.73 39.21
C TYR A 656 -33.49 -12.59 40.12
N LEU A 657 -34.44 -11.74 40.57
CA LEU A 657 -34.16 -10.83 41.67
C LEU A 657 -33.85 -11.65 42.94
N PRO A 658 -32.82 -11.27 43.73
CA PRO A 658 -32.46 -12.00 44.94
C PRO A 658 -33.65 -12.15 45.91
N GLY A 659 -34.00 -13.39 46.29
CA GLY A 659 -35.02 -13.69 47.30
C GLY A 659 -36.43 -14.00 46.80
N MET A 660 -36.75 -13.71 45.53
CA MET A 660 -38.11 -13.86 44.98
C MET A 660 -38.64 -15.31 44.99
N LEU A 661 -37.78 -16.28 44.64
CA LEU A 661 -38.20 -17.69 44.60
C LEU A 661 -38.53 -18.24 46.00
N ALA A 662 -37.78 -17.82 47.02
CA ALA A 662 -38.00 -18.22 48.40
C ALA A 662 -39.33 -17.64 48.94
N GLU A 663 -39.65 -16.40 48.58
CA GLU A 663 -40.91 -15.74 48.99
C GLU A 663 -42.15 -16.43 48.39
N ILE A 664 -42.10 -16.79 47.11
CA ILE A 664 -43.20 -17.50 46.41
C ILE A 664 -43.42 -18.90 47.02
N GLN A 665 -42.35 -19.64 47.27
CA GLN A 665 -42.44 -20.98 47.89
C GLN A 665 -43.07 -20.91 49.29
N GLN A 666 -42.67 -19.93 50.11
CA GLN A 666 -43.27 -19.72 51.44
C GLN A 666 -44.75 -19.32 51.38
N HIS A 667 -45.15 -18.51 50.40
CA HIS A 667 -46.56 -18.14 50.23
C HIS A 667 -47.43 -19.35 49.84
N ILE A 668 -46.98 -20.19 48.89
CA ILE A 668 -47.69 -21.40 48.47
C ILE A 668 -47.92 -22.34 49.65
N GLN A 669 -46.89 -22.58 50.46
CA GLN A 669 -46.99 -23.44 51.63
C GLN A 669 -48.03 -22.92 52.63
N ARG A 670 -47.96 -21.63 52.98
CA ARG A 670 -48.89 -20.98 53.92
C ARG A 670 -50.34 -21.05 53.45
N MET A 671 -50.59 -20.80 52.17
CA MET A 671 -51.96 -20.84 51.63
C MET A 671 -52.50 -22.28 51.49
N THR A 672 -51.62 -23.25 51.25
CA THR A 672 -51.98 -24.68 51.29
C THR A 672 -52.39 -25.11 52.69
N GLU A 673 -51.63 -24.71 53.71
CA GLU A 673 -51.96 -24.97 55.12
C GLU A 673 -53.29 -24.28 55.53
N PHE A 674 -53.50 -23.03 55.10
CA PHE A 674 -54.74 -22.29 55.33
C PHE A 674 -55.98 -23.02 54.80
N ALA A 675 -55.89 -23.59 53.59
CA ALA A 675 -56.97 -24.30 52.92
C ALA A 675 -57.25 -25.69 53.51
N THR A 676 -56.25 -26.34 54.10
CA THR A 676 -56.33 -27.75 54.53
C THR A 676 -56.41 -27.89 56.04
N THR A 677 -55.28 -28.09 56.71
CA THR A 677 -55.18 -28.25 58.17
C THR A 677 -55.84 -27.08 58.91
N GLY A 678 -55.71 -25.86 58.37
CA GLY A 678 -56.37 -24.68 58.92
C GLY A 678 -57.90 -24.74 58.85
N SER A 679 -58.48 -25.35 57.82
CA SER A 679 -59.94 -25.50 57.68
C SER A 679 -60.47 -26.48 58.71
N ARG A 680 -59.85 -27.65 58.82
CA ARG A 680 -60.18 -28.67 59.83
C ARG A 680 -60.06 -28.11 61.26
N ALA A 681 -58.97 -27.41 61.55
CA ALA A 681 -58.77 -26.79 62.87
C ALA A 681 -59.84 -25.73 63.20
N ALA A 682 -60.31 -24.97 62.21
CA ALA A 682 -61.36 -23.98 62.40
C ALA A 682 -62.74 -24.63 62.64
N ILE A 683 -63.07 -25.68 61.89
CA ILE A 683 -64.30 -26.47 62.10
C ILE A 683 -64.28 -27.08 63.51
N GLU A 684 -63.18 -27.71 63.90
CA GLU A 684 -63.08 -28.33 65.23
C GLU A 684 -63.14 -27.33 66.38
N ARG A 685 -62.56 -26.13 66.22
CA ARG A 685 -62.69 -25.05 67.22
C ARG A 685 -64.17 -24.71 67.44
N ILE A 686 -64.96 -24.63 66.39
CA ILE A 686 -66.40 -24.32 66.48
C ILE A 686 -67.17 -25.51 67.04
N ARG A 687 -66.85 -26.73 66.61
CA ARG A 687 -67.45 -27.96 67.13
C ARG A 687 -67.22 -28.10 68.64
N GLN A 688 -66.01 -27.83 69.12
CA GLN A 688 -65.69 -27.79 70.56
C GLN A 688 -66.49 -26.69 71.27
N LEU A 689 -66.57 -25.48 70.71
CA LEU A 689 -67.40 -24.40 71.25
C LEU A 689 -68.89 -24.74 71.29
N MET A 690 -69.37 -25.68 70.46
CA MET A 690 -70.75 -26.18 70.49
C MET A 690 -70.93 -27.31 71.52
N LEU A 691 -69.95 -28.21 71.68
CA LEU A 691 -70.03 -29.39 72.56
C LEU A 691 -69.74 -29.09 74.03
N ASP A 692 -68.88 -28.11 74.34
CA ASP A 692 -68.43 -27.86 75.71
C ASP A 692 -69.49 -27.07 76.50
N GLU A 693 -70.31 -27.76 77.31
CA GLU A 693 -71.20 -27.15 78.31
C GLU A 693 -70.48 -26.80 79.63
N GLU A 694 -69.33 -27.41 79.95
CA GLU A 694 -68.69 -27.32 81.29
C GLU A 694 -67.21 -26.86 81.35
N ASN A 695 -66.57 -26.41 80.25
CA ASN A 695 -65.13 -26.10 80.23
C ASN A 695 -64.76 -24.59 80.24
N GLU A 696 -63.60 -24.23 80.79
CA GLU A 696 -63.10 -22.85 81.07
C GLU A 696 -63.14 -21.86 79.87
N ALA A 697 -63.14 -22.32 78.62
CA ALA A 697 -63.31 -21.44 77.45
C ALA A 697 -64.71 -20.81 77.35
N SER A 698 -65.73 -21.44 77.95
CA SER A 698 -67.09 -20.88 78.09
C SER A 698 -67.19 -19.73 79.11
N SER A 699 -66.17 -19.50 79.95
CA SER A 699 -66.19 -18.44 80.98
C SER A 699 -66.20 -17.01 80.42
N ASN A 700 -65.87 -16.82 79.14
CA ASN A 700 -65.76 -15.50 78.53
C ASN A 700 -67.01 -15.06 77.75
N PHE A 701 -68.07 -15.86 77.67
CA PHE A 701 -69.33 -15.42 77.06
C PHE A 701 -70.34 -15.05 78.16
N ILE A 702 -70.89 -13.84 78.07
CA ILE A 702 -71.95 -13.30 78.92
C ILE A 702 -73.28 -13.99 78.62
N ASP A 703 -73.58 -14.27 77.35
CA ASP A 703 -74.77 -15.00 76.90
C ASP A 703 -74.40 -15.91 75.72
N ARG A 704 -74.96 -17.12 75.70
CA ARG A 704 -74.70 -18.14 74.68
C ARG A 704 -75.96 -18.97 74.43
N LYS A 705 -76.25 -19.22 73.15
CA LYS A 705 -77.30 -20.13 72.69
C LYS A 705 -76.74 -21.07 71.63
N VAL A 706 -77.00 -22.37 71.80
CA VAL A 706 -76.67 -23.40 70.83
C VAL A 706 -77.95 -24.15 70.47
N ILE A 707 -78.19 -24.36 69.18
CA ILE A 707 -79.24 -25.22 68.64
C ILE A 707 -78.55 -26.31 67.84
N ARG A 708 -78.98 -27.56 68.01
CA ARG A 708 -78.45 -28.70 67.26
C ARG A 708 -79.62 -29.57 66.82
N GLU A 709 -79.73 -29.78 65.51
CA GLU A 709 -80.73 -30.64 64.89
C GLU A 709 -80.00 -31.75 64.14
N GLU A 710 -80.35 -33.01 64.42
CA GLU A 710 -79.69 -34.17 63.82
C GLU A 710 -80.68 -35.25 63.42
N VAL A 711 -80.41 -35.89 62.29
CA VAL A 711 -81.11 -37.07 61.80
C VAL A 711 -80.07 -38.13 61.47
N GLU A 712 -80.17 -39.29 62.12
CA GLU A 712 -79.29 -40.43 61.88
C GLU A 712 -80.09 -41.69 61.57
N LEU A 713 -79.66 -42.43 60.54
CA LEU A 713 -80.07 -43.79 60.24
C LEU A 713 -78.84 -44.70 60.28
N LYS A 714 -78.92 -45.80 61.04
CA LYS A 714 -77.81 -46.75 61.18
C LYS A 714 -78.29 -48.20 61.17
N ILE A 715 -77.69 -49.02 60.31
CA ILE A 715 -77.92 -50.47 60.23
C ILE A 715 -76.56 -51.14 60.01
N GLU A 716 -76.12 -51.99 60.93
CA GLU A 716 -74.81 -52.67 60.88
C GLU A 716 -73.66 -51.68 60.59
N ASP A 717 -72.96 -51.88 59.46
CA ASP A 717 -71.84 -51.07 58.98
C ASP A 717 -72.26 -49.97 57.99
N THR A 718 -73.56 -49.66 57.91
CA THR A 718 -74.12 -48.58 57.06
C THR A 718 -74.67 -47.45 57.93
N ARG A 719 -74.26 -46.22 57.64
CA ARG A 719 -74.70 -45.01 58.36
C ARG A 719 -75.07 -43.90 57.38
N ALA A 720 -76.17 -43.21 57.63
CA ALA A 720 -76.50 -41.93 56.99
C ALA A 720 -76.80 -40.91 58.08
N PHE A 721 -76.12 -39.77 58.03
CA PHE A 721 -76.19 -38.72 59.04
C PHE A 721 -76.33 -37.35 58.38
N VAL A 722 -77.21 -36.52 58.92
CA VAL A 722 -77.32 -35.10 58.61
C VAL A 722 -77.49 -34.32 59.92
N GLY A 723 -76.68 -33.29 60.13
CA GLY A 723 -76.74 -32.43 61.29
C GLY A 723 -76.57 -30.95 60.92
N GLU A 724 -77.29 -30.08 61.64
CA GLU A 724 -77.09 -28.63 61.64
C GLU A 724 -76.90 -28.15 63.09
N SER A 725 -75.81 -27.43 63.34
CA SER A 725 -75.52 -26.83 64.63
C SER A 725 -75.35 -25.32 64.49
N ILE A 726 -76.09 -24.54 65.27
CA ILE A 726 -76.07 -23.07 65.26
C ILE A 726 -75.61 -22.60 66.64
N ILE A 727 -74.62 -21.70 66.70
CA ILE A 727 -74.18 -21.02 67.91
C ILE A 727 -74.28 -19.50 67.77
N LEU A 728 -74.79 -18.85 68.82
CA LEU A 728 -74.70 -17.41 69.03
C LEU A 728 -74.10 -17.18 70.41
N ALA A 729 -72.99 -16.48 70.51
CA ALA A 729 -72.36 -16.17 71.78
C ALA A 729 -71.83 -14.73 71.83
N ILE A 730 -72.07 -14.07 72.96
CA ILE A 730 -71.67 -12.67 73.24
C ILE A 730 -70.85 -12.66 74.51
N GLY A 731 -69.65 -12.10 74.48
CA GLY A 731 -68.71 -11.96 75.61
C GLY A 731 -68.28 -10.51 75.85
N PRO A 732 -67.48 -10.22 76.90
CA PRO A 732 -66.99 -8.87 77.17
C PRO A 732 -65.99 -8.39 76.10
N ASP A 733 -65.30 -9.32 75.44
CA ASP A 733 -64.26 -9.04 74.45
C ASP A 733 -64.65 -9.42 73.01
N GLY A 734 -65.88 -9.87 72.75
CA GLY A 734 -66.31 -10.17 71.39
C GLY A 734 -67.66 -10.86 71.23
N VAL A 735 -68.06 -11.05 69.98
CA VAL A 735 -69.30 -11.72 69.55
C VAL A 735 -68.97 -12.73 68.47
N ILE A 736 -69.55 -13.93 68.55
CA ILE A 736 -69.42 -14.96 67.53
C ILE A 736 -70.80 -15.51 67.17
N THR A 737 -71.02 -15.70 65.87
CA THR A 737 -72.14 -16.48 65.34
C THR A 737 -71.60 -17.48 64.33
N ALA A 738 -72.03 -18.73 64.43
CA ALA A 738 -71.62 -19.76 63.48
C ALA A 738 -72.74 -20.77 63.22
N VAL A 739 -72.76 -21.27 61.99
CA VAL A 739 -73.59 -22.39 61.54
C VAL A 739 -72.65 -23.46 61.00
N LEU A 740 -72.78 -24.68 61.50
CA LEU A 740 -72.03 -25.86 61.07
C LEU A 740 -73.02 -26.92 60.56
N ASN A 741 -72.93 -27.24 59.27
CA ASN A 741 -73.69 -28.32 58.64
C ASN A 741 -72.77 -29.50 58.40
N GLU A 742 -73.24 -30.69 58.76
CA GLU A 742 -72.51 -31.94 58.65
C GLU A 742 -73.38 -32.98 57.96
N MET A 743 -72.83 -33.64 56.95
CA MET A 743 -73.49 -34.78 56.30
C MET A 743 -72.47 -35.90 56.16
N SER A 744 -72.89 -37.14 56.46
CA SER A 744 -72.08 -38.31 56.13
C SER A 744 -72.92 -39.47 55.63
N ALA A 745 -72.34 -40.24 54.72
CA ALA A 745 -72.85 -41.53 54.27
C ALA A 745 -71.71 -42.55 54.31
N GLU A 746 -71.96 -43.67 55.00
CA GLU A 746 -71.02 -44.75 55.25
C GLU A 746 -71.65 -46.05 54.77
N PHE A 747 -70.91 -46.84 53.98
CA PHE A 747 -71.31 -48.18 53.54
C PHE A 747 -70.04 -49.02 53.30
N GLU A 748 -69.86 -50.10 54.06
CA GLU A 748 -68.66 -50.96 54.02
C GLU A 748 -67.37 -50.13 54.21
N THR A 749 -66.48 -50.11 53.22
CA THR A 749 -65.23 -49.32 53.24
C THR A 749 -65.39 -47.92 52.63
N GLY A 750 -66.59 -47.56 52.19
CA GLY A 750 -66.91 -46.27 51.59
C GLY A 750 -67.38 -45.24 52.62
N LEU A 751 -66.78 -44.05 52.58
CA LEU A 751 -67.16 -42.88 53.38
C LEU A 751 -67.27 -41.65 52.47
N ALA A 752 -68.38 -40.92 52.56
CA ALA A 752 -68.53 -39.60 51.97
C ALA A 752 -68.98 -38.61 53.04
N THR A 753 -68.27 -37.49 53.17
CA THR A 753 -68.57 -36.43 54.15
C THR A 753 -68.64 -35.07 53.50
N VAL A 754 -69.51 -34.22 54.04
CA VAL A 754 -69.59 -32.80 53.74
C VAL A 754 -69.65 -32.04 55.06
N GLU A 755 -68.73 -31.11 55.28
CA GLU A 755 -68.72 -30.18 56.40
C GLU A 755 -68.74 -28.75 55.88
N GLN A 756 -69.75 -27.96 56.26
CA GLN A 756 -69.86 -26.56 55.89
C GLN A 756 -69.93 -25.68 57.14
N LEU A 757 -68.99 -24.75 57.28
CA LEU A 757 -68.96 -23.77 58.37
C LEU A 757 -69.12 -22.36 57.80
N VAL A 758 -70.14 -21.65 58.27
CA VAL A 758 -70.30 -20.20 58.03
C VAL A 758 -70.22 -19.48 59.37
N GLN A 759 -69.30 -18.53 59.51
CA GLN A 759 -69.01 -17.87 60.78
C GLN A 759 -68.83 -16.36 60.62
N THR A 760 -69.31 -15.60 61.59
CA THR A 760 -68.85 -14.23 61.84
C THR A 760 -68.34 -14.09 63.27
N GLU A 761 -67.23 -13.38 63.45
CA GLU A 761 -66.57 -13.17 64.73
C GLU A 761 -66.08 -11.71 64.80
N VAL A 762 -66.52 -10.95 65.81
CA VAL A 762 -65.99 -9.62 66.11
C VAL A 762 -65.35 -9.69 67.48
N THR A 763 -64.04 -9.50 67.56
CA THR A 763 -63.27 -9.66 68.80
C THR A 763 -62.37 -8.46 69.03
N ARG A 764 -62.08 -8.17 70.29
CA ARG A 764 -61.07 -7.17 70.68
C ARG A 764 -59.73 -7.88 70.90
N ILE A 765 -58.73 -7.54 70.10
CA ILE A 765 -57.37 -8.08 70.23
C ILE A 765 -56.44 -6.90 70.51
N ASN A 766 -55.72 -6.93 71.63
CA ASN A 766 -54.79 -5.87 72.04
C ASN A 766 -55.40 -4.45 72.05
N GLY A 767 -56.70 -4.33 72.34
CA GLY A 767 -57.42 -3.06 72.39
C GLY A 767 -58.06 -2.63 71.06
N GLU A 768 -57.74 -3.27 69.94
CA GLU A 768 -58.33 -3.02 68.61
C GLU A 768 -59.48 -3.97 68.30
N ILE A 769 -60.48 -3.48 67.55
CA ILE A 769 -61.59 -4.30 67.07
C ILE A 769 -61.16 -5.01 65.78
N VAL A 770 -61.29 -6.33 65.76
CA VAL A 770 -61.07 -7.18 64.60
C VAL A 770 -62.39 -7.87 64.25
N ALA A 771 -62.86 -7.68 63.03
CA ALA A 771 -64.06 -8.32 62.50
C ALA A 771 -63.68 -9.33 61.42
N THR A 772 -64.10 -10.58 61.57
CA THR A 772 -63.83 -11.68 60.63
C THR A 772 -65.14 -12.29 60.17
N ALA A 773 -65.30 -12.43 58.86
CA ALA A 773 -66.30 -13.28 58.23
C ALA A 773 -65.59 -14.45 57.54
N GLN A 774 -66.08 -15.66 57.74
CA GLN A 774 -65.47 -16.88 57.22
C GLN A 774 -66.52 -17.83 56.66
N SER A 775 -66.18 -18.49 55.54
CA SER A 775 -66.87 -19.68 55.05
C SER A 775 -65.86 -20.79 54.76
N ILE A 776 -66.21 -22.02 55.12
CA ILE A 776 -65.44 -23.22 54.84
C ILE A 776 -66.40 -24.28 54.29
N ASP A 777 -66.04 -24.90 53.17
CA ASP A 777 -66.68 -26.09 52.62
C ASP A 777 -65.62 -27.18 52.45
N VAL A 778 -65.80 -28.30 53.14
CA VAL A 778 -64.95 -29.49 53.06
C VAL A 778 -65.79 -30.64 52.54
N LEU A 779 -65.37 -31.22 51.42
CA LEU A 779 -65.97 -32.41 50.84
C LEU A 779 -64.90 -33.50 50.81
N GLU A 780 -65.18 -34.67 51.38
CA GLU A 780 -64.28 -35.80 51.34
C GLU A 780 -65.03 -37.07 50.91
N ALA A 781 -64.41 -37.85 50.04
CA ALA A 781 -64.90 -39.15 49.63
C ALA A 781 -63.73 -40.14 49.64
N HIS A 782 -63.96 -41.32 50.23
CA HIS A 782 -62.95 -42.35 50.37
C HIS A 782 -63.56 -43.73 50.17
N VAL A 783 -62.83 -44.61 49.47
CA VAL A 783 -63.10 -46.04 49.37
C VAL A 783 -61.75 -46.75 49.46
N ASP A 784 -61.60 -47.67 50.40
CA ASP A 784 -60.37 -48.42 50.68
C ASP A 784 -59.14 -47.51 50.89
N ASP A 785 -58.22 -47.42 49.91
CA ASP A 785 -57.01 -46.57 49.98
C ASP A 785 -57.11 -45.32 49.11
N VAL A 786 -58.20 -45.13 48.35
CA VAL A 786 -58.39 -44.04 47.39
C VAL A 786 -59.20 -42.92 48.01
N SER A 787 -58.67 -41.71 48.09
CA SER A 787 -59.41 -40.53 48.56
C SER A 787 -59.47 -39.42 47.51
N ALA A 788 -60.58 -38.67 47.56
CA ALA A 788 -60.75 -37.41 46.87
C ALA A 788 -61.27 -36.38 47.86
N SER A 789 -60.69 -35.18 47.86
CA SER A 789 -61.13 -34.10 48.73
C SER A 789 -61.16 -32.77 48.00
N ILE A 790 -62.15 -31.95 48.33
CA ILE A 790 -62.25 -30.55 47.92
C ILE A 790 -62.35 -29.71 49.18
N ASN A 791 -61.40 -28.78 49.35
CA ASN A 791 -61.40 -27.82 50.44
C ASN A 791 -61.55 -26.41 49.87
N ILE A 792 -62.60 -25.70 50.25
CA ILE A 792 -62.83 -24.30 49.90
C ILE A 792 -62.86 -23.50 51.19
N ARG A 793 -62.05 -22.45 51.27
CA ARG A 793 -62.05 -21.53 52.41
C ARG A 793 -61.97 -20.09 51.97
N ALA A 794 -62.88 -19.26 52.48
CA ALA A 794 -62.88 -17.82 52.31
C ALA A 794 -62.84 -17.13 53.68
N THR A 795 -62.01 -16.10 53.83
CA THR A 795 -61.99 -15.23 55.00
C THR A 795 -61.89 -13.77 54.59
N ALA A 796 -62.68 -12.90 55.19
CA ALA A 796 -62.54 -11.45 55.11
C ALA A 796 -62.37 -10.90 56.54
N THR A 797 -61.20 -10.33 56.82
CA THR A 797 -60.85 -9.81 58.14
C THR A 797 -60.50 -8.33 58.06
N ALA A 798 -61.19 -7.50 58.84
CA ALA A 798 -60.95 -6.06 58.97
C ALA A 798 -60.45 -5.71 60.38
N GLY A 799 -59.33 -4.98 60.48
CA GLY A 799 -58.66 -4.62 61.75
C GLY A 799 -57.49 -5.52 62.12
N GLY A 800 -56.54 -4.99 62.91
CA GLY A 800 -55.32 -5.69 63.35
C GLY A 800 -54.23 -5.86 62.27
N PRO A 801 -53.02 -6.30 62.65
CA PRO A 801 -51.86 -6.45 61.74
C PRO A 801 -51.98 -7.59 60.71
N ALA A 802 -53.04 -8.40 60.78
CA ALA A 802 -53.32 -9.52 59.86
C ALA A 802 -54.58 -9.30 58.99
N GLY A 803 -55.09 -8.06 58.91
CA GLY A 803 -56.26 -7.73 58.10
C GLY A 803 -56.06 -8.00 56.61
N GLY A 804 -57.06 -8.63 55.98
CA GLY A 804 -57.00 -9.03 54.58
C GLY A 804 -58.16 -9.92 54.15
N ALA A 805 -58.24 -10.17 52.85
CA ALA A 805 -59.17 -11.12 52.23
C ALA A 805 -58.38 -12.30 51.66
N ARG A 806 -58.83 -13.52 51.94
CA ARG A 806 -58.25 -14.76 51.42
C ARG A 806 -59.33 -15.65 50.85
N TYR A 807 -59.05 -16.26 49.71
CA TYR A 807 -59.86 -17.29 49.09
C TYR A 807 -58.95 -18.41 48.60
N ALA A 808 -59.20 -19.63 49.07
CA ALA A 808 -58.42 -20.79 48.69
C ALA A 808 -59.35 -21.93 48.28
N VAL A 809 -59.00 -22.57 47.17
CA VAL A 809 -59.61 -23.81 46.70
C VAL A 809 -58.49 -24.81 46.54
N GLN A 810 -58.62 -25.99 47.14
CA GLN A 810 -57.76 -27.12 46.87
C GLN A 810 -58.60 -28.32 46.48
N VAL A 811 -58.22 -28.96 45.38
CA VAL A 811 -58.71 -30.27 44.96
C VAL A 811 -57.58 -31.27 45.06
N LYS A 812 -57.85 -32.44 45.62
CA LYS A 812 -56.86 -33.50 45.82
C LYS A 812 -57.49 -34.85 45.47
N HIS A 813 -56.75 -35.71 44.79
CA HIS A 813 -57.12 -37.09 44.50
C HIS A 813 -55.89 -37.99 44.55
N GLY A 814 -56.01 -39.19 45.11
CA GLY A 814 -54.89 -40.13 45.13
C GLY A 814 -55.16 -41.41 45.91
N SER A 815 -54.15 -42.27 45.95
CA SER A 815 -54.16 -43.55 46.67
C SER A 815 -52.92 -43.67 47.55
N GLY A 816 -53.09 -44.03 48.82
CA GLY A 816 -51.98 -44.14 49.78
C GLY A 816 -51.22 -42.81 49.95
N GLU A 817 -49.91 -42.79 49.69
CA GLU A 817 -49.08 -41.57 49.75
C GLU A 817 -49.02 -40.76 48.44
N ASN A 818 -49.55 -41.31 47.33
CA ASN A 818 -49.45 -40.69 46.01
C ASN A 818 -50.67 -39.82 45.71
N PHE A 819 -50.52 -38.50 45.78
CA PHE A 819 -51.59 -37.54 45.52
C PHE A 819 -51.25 -36.60 44.39
N VAL A 820 -52.26 -36.31 43.57
CA VAL A 820 -52.26 -35.17 42.65
C VAL A 820 -53.17 -34.10 43.25
N SER A 821 -52.67 -32.87 43.29
CA SER A 821 -53.44 -31.73 43.79
C SER A 821 -53.44 -30.59 42.80
N SER A 822 -54.51 -29.80 42.81
CA SER A 822 -54.57 -28.52 42.13
C SER A 822 -55.20 -27.48 43.05
N SER A 823 -54.59 -26.31 43.13
CA SER A 823 -55.00 -25.25 44.05
C SER A 823 -55.10 -23.89 43.37
N LEU A 824 -56.09 -23.10 43.81
CA LEU A 824 -56.25 -21.68 43.52
C LEU A 824 -56.13 -20.92 44.84
N PHE A 825 -55.24 -19.93 44.88
CA PHE A 825 -55.05 -19.05 46.04
C PHE A 825 -55.21 -17.59 45.60
N LEU A 826 -56.11 -16.86 46.24
CA LEU A 826 -56.25 -15.42 46.12
C LEU A 826 -56.06 -14.81 47.51
N GLU A 827 -55.11 -13.90 47.66
CA GLU A 827 -54.84 -13.21 48.93
C GLU A 827 -54.61 -11.71 48.68
N ALA A 828 -55.22 -10.87 49.51
CA ALA A 828 -54.94 -9.45 49.58
C ALA A 828 -54.85 -9.03 51.05
N THR A 829 -53.67 -8.63 51.50
CA THR A 829 -53.38 -8.22 52.89
C THR A 829 -53.02 -6.74 52.96
N SER A 830 -53.34 -6.09 54.09
CA SER A 830 -52.97 -4.69 54.33
C SER A 830 -51.45 -4.47 54.22
N GLY A 831 -51.00 -3.57 53.34
CA GLY A 831 -49.58 -3.23 53.15
C GLY A 831 -48.72 -4.28 52.40
N GLY A 832 -49.31 -5.37 51.92
CA GLY A 832 -48.62 -6.43 51.16
C GLY A 832 -48.99 -6.46 49.67
N LEU A 833 -48.32 -7.34 48.92
CA LEU A 833 -48.68 -7.65 47.53
C LEU A 833 -50.00 -8.44 47.48
N GLY A 834 -50.82 -8.20 46.46
CA GLY A 834 -51.94 -9.08 46.13
C GLY A 834 -51.41 -10.33 45.43
N TYR A 835 -51.76 -11.51 45.94
CA TYR A 835 -51.35 -12.79 45.38
C TYR A 835 -52.51 -13.44 44.62
N ALA A 836 -52.23 -13.90 43.41
CA ALA A 836 -53.06 -14.83 42.66
C ALA A 836 -52.20 -16.01 42.24
N GLY A 837 -52.31 -17.13 42.97
CA GLY A 837 -51.54 -18.34 42.77
C GLY A 837 -52.38 -19.46 42.18
N PHE A 838 -51.83 -20.13 41.17
CA PHE A 838 -52.36 -21.39 40.63
C PHE A 838 -51.28 -22.46 40.80
N VAL A 839 -51.58 -23.52 41.53
CA VAL A 839 -50.66 -24.65 41.73
C VAL A 839 -51.26 -25.85 41.03
N ALA A 840 -50.69 -26.24 39.90
CA ALA A 840 -51.11 -27.42 39.12
C ALA A 840 -49.98 -27.84 38.17
N ASP A 841 -49.91 -29.14 37.84
CA ASP A 841 -48.97 -29.64 36.82
C ASP A 841 -49.31 -29.13 35.41
N ARG A 842 -50.59 -28.80 35.19
CA ARG A 842 -51.11 -28.24 33.93
C ARG A 842 -52.15 -27.17 34.21
N PHE A 843 -51.93 -25.98 33.65
CA PHE A 843 -52.87 -24.85 33.70
C PHE A 843 -53.18 -24.34 32.29
N TYR A 844 -54.45 -24.16 31.95
CA TYR A 844 -54.87 -23.62 30.65
C TYR A 844 -56.10 -22.72 30.75
N ILE A 845 -56.19 -21.73 29.86
CA ILE A 845 -57.37 -20.86 29.67
C ILE A 845 -57.91 -21.13 28.25
N ALA A 846 -59.19 -21.47 28.13
CA ALA A 846 -59.81 -21.89 26.87
C ALA A 846 -61.08 -21.10 26.53
N ASN A 847 -61.35 -20.90 25.23
CA ASN A 847 -62.61 -20.35 24.73
C ASN A 847 -63.60 -21.49 24.43
N PRO A 848 -64.80 -21.53 25.06
CA PRO A 848 -65.71 -22.66 24.97
C PRO A 848 -66.30 -22.91 23.57
N THR A 849 -66.26 -21.95 22.64
CA THR A 849 -66.84 -22.11 21.29
C THR A 849 -65.92 -22.80 20.27
N SER A 850 -64.69 -23.17 20.65
CA SER A 850 -63.66 -23.69 19.70
C SER A 850 -63.14 -25.09 20.03
N VAL A 851 -63.85 -25.87 20.83
CA VAL A 851 -63.44 -27.25 21.22
C VAL A 851 -63.60 -28.19 20.01
N GLY A 852 -62.63 -28.20 19.09
CA GLY A 852 -62.60 -29.06 17.91
C GLY A 852 -61.80 -28.55 16.70
N SER A 853 -61.35 -27.29 16.68
CA SER A 853 -60.55 -26.71 15.59
C SER A 853 -59.41 -25.86 16.14
N LYS A 854 -58.19 -26.07 15.58
CA LYS A 854 -56.90 -25.38 15.85
C LYS A 854 -56.89 -24.50 17.12
N PHE A 855 -56.85 -25.20 18.24
CA PHE A 855 -56.79 -24.63 19.58
C PHE A 855 -55.40 -24.04 19.85
N THR A 856 -55.34 -22.84 20.42
CA THR A 856 -54.10 -22.19 20.82
C THR A 856 -54.13 -21.87 22.31
N PRO A 857 -54.03 -22.89 23.17
CA PRO A 857 -54.07 -22.64 24.60
C PRO A 857 -52.83 -21.84 25.01
N PHE A 858 -53.03 -20.96 25.99
CA PHE A 858 -52.00 -20.67 26.97
C PHE A 858 -51.90 -21.92 27.85
N VAL A 859 -50.78 -22.65 27.76
CA VAL A 859 -50.52 -23.84 28.61
C VAL A 859 -49.26 -23.61 29.40
N PHE A 860 -49.33 -23.78 30.71
CA PHE A 860 -48.13 -24.07 31.49
C PHE A 860 -47.98 -25.60 31.59
N GLN A 861 -46.87 -26.13 31.08
CA GLN A 861 -46.56 -27.57 31.14
C GLN A 861 -45.07 -27.76 31.40
N ASP A 862 -44.72 -28.61 32.37
CA ASP A 862 -43.34 -28.97 32.72
C ASP A 862 -42.46 -27.73 33.02
N GLY A 863 -43.06 -26.71 33.67
CA GLY A 863 -42.38 -25.45 34.01
C GLY A 863 -42.23 -24.46 32.84
N VAL A 864 -42.79 -24.76 31.67
CA VAL A 864 -42.68 -23.92 30.47
C VAL A 864 -44.03 -23.37 30.04
N MET A 865 -44.09 -22.06 29.83
CA MET A 865 -45.23 -21.38 29.21
C MET A 865 -45.23 -21.62 27.70
N ARG A 866 -46.27 -22.28 27.19
CA ARG A 866 -46.49 -22.55 25.76
C ARG A 866 -47.70 -21.77 25.30
N VAL A 867 -47.51 -20.86 24.33
CA VAL A 867 -48.57 -20.03 23.74
C VAL A 867 -48.37 -20.01 22.24
N ASN A 868 -49.43 -20.27 21.45
CA ASN A 868 -49.31 -20.25 19.98
C ASN A 868 -49.43 -18.82 19.40
N ALA A 869 -50.18 -17.93 20.06
CA ALA A 869 -50.30 -16.52 19.70
C ALA A 869 -50.64 -15.69 20.94
N ALA A 870 -49.93 -14.58 21.15
CA ALA A 870 -50.17 -13.63 22.24
C ALA A 870 -50.24 -12.21 21.69
N VAL A 871 -51.23 -11.44 22.13
CA VAL A 871 -51.29 -9.98 21.90
C VAL A 871 -51.01 -9.33 23.24
N LEU A 872 -49.89 -8.62 23.33
CA LEU A 872 -49.39 -8.03 24.57
C LEU A 872 -49.28 -6.51 24.40
N ALA A 873 -49.66 -5.75 25.43
CA ALA A 873 -49.50 -4.29 25.42
C ALA A 873 -48.01 -3.87 25.56
N SER A 874 -47.24 -4.65 26.32
CA SER A 874 -45.78 -4.57 26.42
C SER A 874 -45.20 -5.96 26.72
N LEU A 875 -44.03 -6.25 26.16
CA LEU A 875 -43.28 -7.49 26.39
C LEU A 875 -41.82 -7.10 26.69
N ILE A 876 -41.31 -7.53 27.84
CA ILE A 876 -39.91 -7.33 28.26
C ILE A 876 -39.28 -8.71 28.30
N VAL A 877 -38.29 -8.97 27.44
CA VAL A 877 -37.56 -10.24 27.37
C VAL A 877 -36.07 -9.92 27.49
N GLY A 878 -35.32 -10.73 28.25
CA GLY A 878 -33.88 -10.52 28.43
C GLY A 878 -33.08 -10.72 27.14
N GLU A 879 -33.35 -11.81 26.41
CA GLU A 879 -32.69 -12.11 25.13
C GLU A 879 -33.65 -12.87 24.21
N ILE A 880 -33.61 -12.55 22.91
CA ILE A 880 -34.39 -13.23 21.86
C ILE A 880 -33.39 -13.77 20.83
N ASP A 881 -33.24 -15.08 20.76
CA ASP A 881 -32.30 -15.74 19.85
C ASP A 881 -32.81 -15.70 18.39
N ALA A 882 -31.89 -15.39 17.46
CA ALA A 882 -32.17 -15.27 16.03
C ALA A 882 -32.71 -16.57 15.41
N ILE A 883 -32.34 -17.72 15.96
CA ILE A 883 -32.79 -19.02 15.46
C ILE A 883 -34.31 -19.22 15.64
N ASN A 884 -34.93 -18.45 16.54
CA ASN A 884 -36.35 -18.52 16.87
C ASN A 884 -37.21 -17.48 16.14
N ILE A 885 -36.59 -16.60 15.32
CA ILE A 885 -37.30 -15.63 14.47
C ILE A 885 -37.32 -16.19 13.04
N LYS A 886 -38.50 -16.53 12.53
CA LYS A 886 -38.63 -16.88 11.10
C LYS A 886 -38.30 -15.67 10.24
N ALA A 887 -37.51 -15.87 9.18
CA ALA A 887 -37.23 -14.80 8.22
C ALA A 887 -38.55 -14.14 7.74
N HIS A 888 -38.58 -12.80 7.75
CA HIS A 888 -39.73 -11.97 7.37
C HIS A 888 -40.98 -12.04 8.28
N SER A 889 -40.88 -12.56 9.51
CA SER A 889 -42.03 -12.63 10.42
C SER A 889 -42.42 -11.30 11.08
N ILE A 890 -41.58 -10.26 10.96
CA ILE A 890 -41.82 -8.91 11.48
C ILE A 890 -41.84 -7.93 10.31
N THR A 891 -43.00 -7.32 10.05
CA THR A 891 -43.21 -6.34 8.97
C THR A 891 -43.23 -4.91 9.52
N THR A 892 -43.09 -3.91 8.64
CA THR A 892 -43.09 -2.48 9.00
C THR A 892 -44.38 -2.02 9.68
N ASP A 893 -45.52 -2.66 9.39
CA ASP A 893 -46.82 -2.31 9.98
C ASP A 893 -46.97 -2.78 11.43
N GLN A 894 -46.09 -3.69 11.87
CA GLN A 894 -46.07 -4.25 13.23
C GLN A 894 -45.16 -3.47 14.18
N LEU A 895 -44.43 -2.47 13.69
CA LEU A 895 -43.52 -1.64 14.48
C LEU A 895 -44.13 -0.25 14.73
N LYS A 896 -44.39 0.08 16.00
CA LYS A 896 -44.83 1.43 16.39
C LYS A 896 -43.69 2.42 16.22
N VAL A 897 -43.97 3.60 15.66
CA VAL A 897 -43.02 4.70 15.54
C VAL A 897 -42.42 5.04 16.93
N GLY A 898 -41.09 4.89 17.07
CA GLY A 898 -40.34 5.09 18.32
C GLY A 898 -40.27 3.87 19.27
N GLY A 899 -40.76 2.70 18.87
CA GLY A 899 -40.71 1.47 19.68
C GLY A 899 -39.35 0.76 19.70
N VAL A 900 -38.42 1.17 18.84
CA VAL A 900 -37.03 0.68 18.81
C VAL A 900 -36.11 1.90 18.88
N ASP A 901 -35.31 1.99 19.95
CA ASP A 901 -34.36 3.09 20.14
C ASP A 901 -33.03 2.82 19.41
N THR A 902 -32.46 3.86 18.81
CA THR A 902 -31.26 3.78 17.97
C THR A 902 -29.99 3.46 18.74
N THR A 903 -30.03 3.51 20.08
CA THR A 903 -28.92 3.15 20.95
C THR A 903 -28.71 1.63 21.08
N ALA A 904 -29.75 0.82 20.80
CA ALA A 904 -29.71 -0.66 20.87
C ALA A 904 -29.70 -1.34 19.49
N LEU A 905 -29.72 -0.56 18.41
CA LEU A 905 -29.47 -1.02 17.05
C LEU A 905 -27.96 -0.92 16.79
N ALA A 906 -27.23 -2.03 16.97
CA ALA A 906 -25.84 -2.13 16.56
C ALA A 906 -25.74 -1.82 15.06
N LEU A 907 -25.27 -0.61 14.75
CA LEU A 907 -24.66 -0.08 13.51
C LEU A 907 -25.06 -0.66 12.13
N GLN A 908 -26.26 -1.21 11.92
CA GLN A 908 -26.76 -1.56 10.56
C GLN A 908 -28.28 -1.42 10.34
N ALA A 909 -29.08 -0.91 11.27
CA ALA A 909 -30.53 -0.77 11.03
C ALA A 909 -31.11 0.63 11.31
N ALA A 910 -30.40 1.66 10.88
CA ALA A 910 -30.97 3.00 10.70
C ALA A 910 -31.29 3.24 9.21
N THR A 911 -32.54 3.01 8.80
CA THR A 911 -33.05 3.58 7.53
C THR A 911 -33.56 4.99 7.77
N THR A 912 -32.71 5.96 7.42
CA THR A 912 -33.06 7.15 6.63
C THR A 912 -34.12 8.11 7.19
N ALA A 913 -33.66 9.27 7.68
CA ALA A 913 -34.47 10.49 7.69
C ALA A 913 -34.81 10.89 6.24
N SER A 914 -36.10 11.13 5.99
CA SER A 914 -36.73 11.46 4.69
C SER A 914 -35.78 11.97 3.59
N VAL A 915 -35.47 11.12 2.61
CA VAL A 915 -34.95 11.57 1.32
C VAL A 915 -36.15 12.00 0.49
N VAL A 916 -36.43 13.30 0.42
CA VAL A 916 -37.38 13.83 -0.56
C VAL A 916 -36.60 14.18 -1.81
N ALA A 917 -36.70 13.33 -2.83
CA ALA A 917 -36.27 13.66 -4.18
C ALA A 917 -37.47 14.31 -4.89
N ASN A 918 -37.35 15.60 -5.21
CA ASN A 918 -38.31 16.29 -6.07
C ASN A 918 -37.55 16.90 -7.24
N SER A 919 -38.08 16.81 -8.45
CA SER A 919 -37.57 17.50 -9.63
C SER A 919 -38.57 18.58 -10.03
N GLY A 920 -38.14 19.84 -10.13
CA GLY A 920 -38.98 20.93 -10.60
C GLY A 920 -38.16 21.97 -11.37
N SER A 921 -38.78 22.65 -12.33
CA SER A 921 -38.16 23.71 -13.12
C SER A 921 -38.68 25.08 -12.67
N VAL A 922 -37.80 26.05 -12.45
CA VAL A 922 -38.18 27.43 -12.09
C VAL A 922 -37.81 28.34 -13.25
N SER A 923 -38.78 29.04 -13.85
CA SER A 923 -38.54 30.00 -14.93
C SER A 923 -39.05 31.40 -14.54
N GLY A 924 -38.18 32.41 -14.60
CA GLY A 924 -38.50 33.81 -14.30
C GLY A 924 -38.08 34.25 -12.90
N GLY A 925 -37.69 35.52 -12.75
CA GLY A 925 -36.94 36.08 -11.61
C GLY A 925 -37.61 36.15 -10.22
N GLY A 926 -38.54 35.25 -9.91
CA GLY A 926 -39.15 35.09 -8.59
C GLY A 926 -38.59 33.90 -7.79
N TRP A 927 -38.68 33.97 -6.47
CA TRP A 927 -38.27 32.86 -5.59
C TRP A 927 -39.28 31.71 -5.65
N SER A 928 -38.79 30.49 -5.87
CA SER A 928 -39.60 29.28 -5.89
C SER A 928 -39.07 28.25 -4.90
N THR A 929 -39.97 27.60 -4.14
CA THR A 929 -39.61 26.53 -3.20
C THR A 929 -39.32 25.24 -3.96
N ALA A 930 -38.08 24.77 -3.88
CA ALA A 930 -37.67 23.48 -4.45
C ALA A 930 -38.07 22.34 -3.53
N CYS A 931 -37.67 22.39 -2.26
CA CYS A 931 -38.03 21.36 -1.31
C CYS A 931 -38.24 21.96 0.07
N GLN A 932 -39.12 21.32 0.82
CA GLN A 932 -39.45 21.70 2.18
C GLN A 932 -39.68 20.43 2.98
N THR A 933 -39.07 20.36 4.16
CA THR A 933 -39.26 19.25 5.09
C THR A 933 -39.35 19.80 6.51
N SER A 934 -40.02 19.08 7.38
CA SER A 934 -40.14 19.42 8.79
C SER A 934 -39.37 18.40 9.62
N VAL A 935 -38.52 18.87 10.53
CA VAL A 935 -37.78 18.03 11.47
C VAL A 935 -38.13 18.46 12.88
N SER A 936 -38.57 17.48 13.68
CA SER A 936 -38.87 17.68 15.09
C SER A 936 -37.67 17.29 15.94
N MET A 937 -37.21 18.20 16.78
CA MET A 937 -36.17 17.94 17.78
C MET A 937 -36.78 17.92 19.18
N ALA A 938 -36.64 16.79 19.87
CA ALA A 938 -37.19 16.59 21.20
C ALA A 938 -36.48 17.43 22.28
N VAL A 939 -35.19 17.72 22.10
CA VAL A 939 -34.35 18.55 22.96
C VAL A 939 -33.46 19.44 22.07
N GLY A 940 -33.20 20.69 22.46
CA GLY A 940 -32.39 21.63 21.67
C GLY A 940 -30.99 21.09 21.37
N GLY A 941 -30.47 21.37 20.17
CA GLY A 941 -29.21 20.82 19.66
C GLY A 941 -28.80 21.45 18.34
N THR A 942 -27.91 20.79 17.60
CA THR A 942 -27.46 21.25 16.28
C THR A 942 -28.07 20.39 15.18
N LEU A 943 -28.87 21.01 14.33
CA LEU A 943 -29.41 20.42 13.12
C LEU A 943 -28.34 20.52 12.03
N PHE A 944 -27.95 19.40 11.43
CA PHE A 944 -27.09 19.40 10.25
C PHE A 944 -27.96 19.18 9.02
N VAL A 945 -27.96 20.18 8.14
CA VAL A 945 -28.70 20.10 6.89
C VAL A 945 -27.72 19.88 5.75
N LEU A 946 -27.87 18.73 5.07
CA LEU A 946 -27.16 18.36 3.86
C LEU A 946 -28.07 18.57 2.65
N PHE A 947 -27.65 19.45 1.75
CA PHE A 947 -28.30 19.65 0.46
C PHE A 947 -27.38 19.18 -0.65
N THR A 948 -27.88 18.37 -1.57
CA THR A 948 -27.21 18.04 -2.83
C THR A 948 -28.12 18.41 -3.99
N CYS A 949 -27.65 19.35 -4.81
CA CYS A 949 -28.40 19.91 -5.94
C CYS A 949 -27.57 19.81 -7.22
N ARG A 950 -28.24 19.60 -8.36
CA ARG A 950 -27.64 19.52 -9.69
C ARG A 950 -28.35 20.48 -10.62
N VAL A 951 -27.71 21.58 -10.96
CA VAL A 951 -28.34 22.65 -11.74
C VAL A 951 -28.02 22.52 -13.22
N ASP A 952 -29.05 22.60 -14.07
CA ASP A 952 -28.92 22.52 -15.54
C ASP A 952 -29.52 23.79 -16.17
N VAL A 953 -28.67 24.67 -16.72
CA VAL A 953 -29.10 25.95 -17.32
C VAL A 953 -29.14 25.84 -18.84
N THR A 954 -30.29 26.18 -19.45
CA THR A 954 -30.55 26.04 -20.89
C THR A 954 -30.93 27.37 -21.55
N SER A 955 -30.01 27.99 -22.29
CA SER A 955 -30.29 29.21 -23.07
C SER A 955 -30.79 28.84 -24.48
N THR A 956 -31.94 29.40 -24.87
CA THR A 956 -32.54 29.20 -26.20
C THR A 956 -31.99 30.14 -27.29
N ASP A 957 -31.37 31.26 -26.91
CA ASP A 957 -30.92 32.32 -27.82
C ASP A 957 -29.39 32.44 -27.93
N GLY A 958 -28.65 31.69 -27.12
CA GLY A 958 -27.19 31.65 -27.09
C GLY A 958 -26.51 32.87 -26.49
N SER A 959 -27.28 33.73 -25.82
CA SER A 959 -26.80 34.93 -25.12
C SER A 959 -27.27 34.91 -23.67
N ALA A 960 -26.47 34.35 -22.74
CA ALA A 960 -26.89 34.31 -21.34
C ALA A 960 -25.75 34.56 -20.33
N PHE A 961 -25.85 35.70 -19.65
CA PHE A 961 -25.36 35.84 -18.28
C PHE A 961 -26.53 35.41 -17.38
N ALA A 962 -26.39 34.30 -16.66
CA ALA A 962 -27.40 33.83 -15.71
C ALA A 962 -26.75 33.57 -14.34
N SER A 963 -27.34 34.14 -13.28
CA SER A 963 -26.94 33.85 -11.90
C SER A 963 -28.07 33.12 -11.18
N ILE A 964 -27.73 32.03 -10.51
CA ILE A 964 -28.68 31.26 -9.71
C ILE A 964 -28.34 31.47 -8.25
N VAL A 965 -29.34 31.89 -7.48
CA VAL A 965 -29.18 32.15 -6.06
C VAL A 965 -30.13 31.24 -5.29
N ALA A 966 -29.59 30.58 -4.28
CA ALA A 966 -30.33 29.70 -3.39
C ALA A 966 -30.44 30.37 -2.01
N ARG A 967 -31.57 30.18 -1.33
CA ARG A 967 -31.72 30.57 0.07
C ARG A 967 -32.37 29.47 0.88
N ILE A 968 -31.96 29.36 2.13
CA ILE A 968 -32.51 28.42 3.11
C ILE A 968 -33.43 29.22 4.03
N LEU A 969 -34.64 28.71 4.24
CA LEU A 969 -35.59 29.24 5.19
C LEU A 969 -35.81 28.26 6.32
N ILE A 970 -35.92 28.79 7.54
CA ILE A 970 -36.31 28.03 8.74
C ILE A 970 -37.61 28.64 9.24
N ASN A 971 -38.67 27.83 9.33
CA ASN A 971 -40.01 28.27 9.70
C ASN A 971 -40.49 29.49 8.87
N GLY A 972 -40.06 29.56 7.60
CA GLY A 972 -40.42 30.64 6.67
C GLY A 972 -39.57 31.91 6.79
N ALA A 973 -38.60 31.99 7.71
CA ALA A 973 -37.65 33.10 7.80
C ALA A 973 -36.34 32.74 7.08
N GLU A 974 -35.78 33.67 6.31
CA GLU A 974 -34.51 33.48 5.62
C GLU A 974 -33.35 33.35 6.62
N TYR A 975 -32.63 32.23 6.54
CA TYR A 975 -31.47 31.96 7.40
C TYR A 975 -30.16 32.31 6.70
N MET A 976 -30.04 31.96 5.42
CA MET A 976 -28.84 32.19 4.62
C MET A 976 -29.17 32.20 3.13
N GLN A 977 -28.46 33.03 2.37
CA GLN A 977 -28.50 33.09 0.91
C GLN A 977 -27.11 32.87 0.33
N VAL A 978 -27.00 32.02 -0.69
CA VAL A 978 -25.74 31.65 -1.35
C VAL A 978 -25.92 31.70 -2.86
N VAL A 979 -24.94 32.29 -3.56
CA VAL A 979 -24.88 32.25 -5.03
C VAL A 979 -24.45 30.85 -5.44
N ALA A 980 -25.36 30.08 -6.05
CA ALA A 980 -25.16 28.67 -6.40
C ALA A 980 -24.43 28.48 -7.74
N GLY A 981 -24.39 29.51 -8.59
CA GLY A 981 -23.61 29.51 -9.84
C GLY A 981 -23.78 30.78 -10.67
N GLN A 982 -22.77 31.10 -11.49
CA GLN A 982 -22.79 32.18 -12.48
C GLN A 982 -22.22 31.67 -13.81
N SER A 983 -22.88 31.97 -14.93
CA SER A 983 -22.40 31.66 -16.28
C SER A 983 -22.03 32.92 -17.05
N SER A 984 -20.87 32.92 -17.71
CA SER A 984 -20.50 33.93 -18.70
C SER A 984 -20.11 33.25 -20.02
N GLY A 985 -21.06 33.15 -20.96
CA GLY A 985 -20.83 32.69 -22.34
C GLY A 985 -20.85 31.17 -22.54
N GLY A 986 -21.89 30.67 -23.24
CA GLY A 986 -22.04 29.27 -23.69
C GLY A 986 -23.49 28.77 -23.63
N ASN A 987 -23.93 28.01 -24.65
CA ASN A 987 -25.35 27.67 -24.88
C ASN A 987 -25.95 26.60 -23.95
N ASN A 988 -25.14 25.89 -23.15
CA ASN A 988 -25.62 24.96 -22.13
C ASN A 988 -24.51 24.72 -21.10
N ILE A 989 -24.83 24.91 -19.82
CA ILE A 989 -23.97 24.47 -18.72
C ILE A 989 -24.72 23.36 -17.99
N SER A 990 -24.32 22.11 -18.26
CA SER A 990 -24.61 21.00 -17.36
C SER A 990 -23.49 20.95 -16.32
N GLY A 991 -23.69 21.56 -15.16
CA GLY A 991 -22.58 21.87 -14.25
C GLY A 991 -22.87 21.58 -12.79
N GLY A 992 -22.18 20.55 -12.27
CA GLY A 992 -21.82 20.43 -10.86
C GLY A 992 -22.91 19.95 -9.90
N SER A 993 -22.64 18.85 -9.21
CA SER A 993 -23.34 18.53 -7.96
C SER A 993 -22.64 19.28 -6.83
N PHE A 994 -23.31 20.26 -6.23
CA PHE A 994 -22.78 20.94 -5.06
C PHE A 994 -23.48 20.40 -3.82
N SER A 995 -22.66 20.08 -2.81
CA SER A 995 -23.14 19.62 -1.51
C SER A 995 -22.70 20.58 -0.42
N PHE A 996 -23.66 21.07 0.36
CA PHE A 996 -23.37 21.94 1.49
C PHE A 996 -23.90 21.29 2.77
N VAL A 997 -23.10 21.38 3.83
CA VAL A 997 -23.47 20.95 5.18
C VAL A 997 -23.37 22.15 6.10
N PHE A 998 -24.49 22.54 6.72
CA PHE A 998 -24.51 23.65 7.67
C PHE A 998 -25.00 23.17 9.04
N PRO A 999 -24.27 23.50 10.12
CA PRO A 999 -24.77 23.35 11.48
C PRO A 999 -25.71 24.51 11.83
N ILE A 1000 -26.92 24.20 12.26
CA ILE A 1000 -27.93 25.18 12.64
C ILE A 1000 -28.32 24.91 14.11
N PRO A 1001 -27.99 25.81 15.06
CA PRO A 1001 -28.46 25.69 16.43
C PRO A 1001 -29.97 25.90 16.48
N VAL A 1002 -30.71 24.93 17.00
CA VAL A 1002 -32.17 25.01 17.14
C VAL A 1002 -32.61 24.57 18.53
N GLY A 1003 -33.70 25.15 19.03
CA GLY A 1003 -34.33 24.75 20.29
C GLY A 1003 -35.04 23.40 20.18
N SER A 1004 -35.75 22.97 21.22
CA SER A 1004 -36.72 21.88 21.09
C SER A 1004 -37.98 22.37 20.36
N GLY A 1005 -38.50 21.57 19.44
CA GLY A 1005 -39.66 21.95 18.61
C GLY A 1005 -39.60 21.36 17.20
N THR A 1006 -40.64 21.62 16.42
CA THR A 1006 -40.68 21.26 14.99
C THR A 1006 -40.21 22.43 14.15
N PHE A 1007 -39.16 22.21 13.35
CA PHE A 1007 -38.57 23.20 12.47
C PHE A 1007 -38.83 22.79 11.03
N THR A 1008 -39.35 23.72 10.25
CA THR A 1008 -39.60 23.52 8.83
C THR A 1008 -38.47 24.15 8.05
N VAL A 1009 -37.66 23.34 7.39
CA VAL A 1009 -36.54 23.78 6.57
C VAL A 1009 -36.98 23.75 5.11
N ALA A 1010 -36.91 24.90 4.44
CA ALA A 1010 -37.23 25.02 3.02
C ALA A 1010 -36.03 25.57 2.24
N LEU A 1011 -35.82 25.05 1.04
CA LEU A 1011 -34.86 25.56 0.08
C LEU A 1011 -35.61 26.26 -1.05
N GLN A 1012 -35.25 27.51 -1.30
CA GLN A 1012 -35.78 28.30 -2.40
C GLN A 1012 -34.68 28.69 -3.38
N PHE A 1013 -35.02 28.75 -4.66
CA PHE A 1013 -34.14 29.22 -5.71
C PHE A 1013 -34.77 30.39 -6.47
N SER A 1014 -33.91 31.29 -6.95
CA SER A 1014 -34.26 32.33 -7.91
C SER A 1014 -33.19 32.39 -8.99
N THR A 1015 -33.61 32.69 -10.21
CA THR A 1015 -32.74 32.81 -11.38
C THR A 1015 -32.84 34.21 -11.94
N THR A 1016 -31.70 34.88 -12.12
CA THR A 1016 -31.61 36.13 -12.87
C THR A 1016 -31.01 35.81 -14.24
N ALA A 1017 -31.78 36.01 -15.31
CA ALA A 1017 -31.33 35.78 -16.69
C ALA A 1017 -31.43 37.09 -17.50
N SER A 1018 -30.53 37.29 -18.46
CA SER A 1018 -30.66 38.37 -19.46
C SER A 1018 -31.90 38.15 -20.34
N THR A 1019 -32.48 39.24 -20.84
CA THR A 1019 -33.73 39.25 -21.64
C THR A 1019 -33.64 38.27 -22.82
N GLY A 1020 -34.44 37.19 -22.79
CA GLY A 1020 -34.46 36.15 -23.84
C GLY A 1020 -34.03 34.74 -23.38
N ALA A 1021 -33.38 34.61 -22.22
CA ALA A 1021 -32.89 33.33 -21.69
C ALA A 1021 -33.81 32.73 -20.61
N SER A 1022 -34.09 31.42 -20.69
CA SER A 1022 -34.69 30.63 -19.62
C SER A 1022 -33.59 29.94 -18.80
N ALA A 1023 -33.72 29.88 -17.48
CA ALA A 1023 -32.89 29.01 -16.65
C ALA A 1023 -33.80 27.95 -16.03
N SER A 1024 -33.30 26.73 -15.84
CA SER A 1024 -33.95 25.69 -15.05
C SER A 1024 -32.96 25.17 -14.01
N ALA A 1025 -33.44 24.58 -12.92
CA ALA A 1025 -32.57 24.04 -11.88
C ALA A 1025 -33.18 22.73 -11.38
N SER A 1026 -32.59 21.61 -11.75
CA SER A 1026 -32.94 20.30 -11.20
C SER A 1026 -32.36 20.19 -9.78
N TYR A 1027 -32.94 19.39 -8.89
CA TYR A 1027 -32.34 19.10 -7.58
C TYR A 1027 -32.66 17.66 -7.23
N SER A 1028 -31.77 16.98 -6.49
CA SER A 1028 -31.85 15.53 -6.33
C SER A 1028 -32.00 15.09 -4.88
N ARG A 1029 -31.48 15.83 -3.90
CA ARG A 1029 -31.54 15.37 -2.51
C ARG A 1029 -31.49 16.48 -1.46
N LEU A 1030 -32.45 16.46 -0.54
CA LEU A 1030 -32.35 17.11 0.77
C LEU A 1030 -32.30 16.03 1.85
N GLY A 1031 -31.24 16.05 2.66
CA GLY A 1031 -31.11 15.22 3.86
C GLY A 1031 -30.94 16.12 5.08
N VAL A 1032 -31.80 15.96 6.07
CA VAL A 1032 -31.69 16.66 7.36
C VAL A 1032 -31.47 15.62 8.44
N PHE A 1033 -30.42 15.78 9.25
CA PHE A 1033 -30.18 14.91 10.39
C PHE A 1033 -29.78 15.73 11.62
N GLY A 1034 -30.39 15.42 12.77
CA GLY A 1034 -30.04 16.03 14.04
C GLY A 1034 -28.93 15.23 14.71
N VAL A 1035 -27.88 15.90 15.19
CA VAL A 1035 -26.87 15.26 16.03
C VAL A 1035 -27.00 15.84 17.44
N LYS A 1036 -27.18 14.96 18.41
CA LYS A 1036 -27.12 15.31 19.83
C LYS A 1036 -25.66 15.28 20.25
N ARG A 1037 -25.17 16.32 20.92
CA ARG A 1037 -23.94 16.18 21.72
C ARG A 1037 -24.29 15.57 23.06
#